data_AF-A0A935GGB7-F1
#
_entry.id   AF-A0A935GGB7-F1
#
_cell.length_a   1.000
_cell.length_b   1.000
_cell.length_c   1.000
_cell.angle_alpha   90.00
_cell.angle_beta   90.00
_cell.angle_gamma   90.00
#
_symmetry.space_group_name_H-M   'P 1'
#
loop_
_entity.id
_entity.type
_entity.pdbx_description
1 polymer ?
#
loop_
_entity_poly.entity_id
_entity_poly.type
_entity_poly.pdbx_seq_one_letter_code
_entity_poly.pdbx_strand_id
1 'polypeptide(L)'
;MEEKKLMPNFLFEVSWEVCNKVGGIFTVLSTKAYKLVDLLGSQYILIGPDIVKDAANGYMFEPDEGLYHKWVLKAREDGLRIRIGRWKIKGSPITILVDFRHLFEQRNKIFTDLWLKYKLDSLYGGWDYIEPALFGYEAGRVIHHFYEYHITAQDKIVANFHEWLTGAGILYLEDKVPQVGTAFTTHATIMGRTIAGNGLPLYSEMTNYDPQHMAQKFNIISKFSMEYCAARCADAFSTVSPVTAKECKYFLDKEPNVITPNSFDIDLVPQGDEYEKIKAASREKIIRLFKATSGAEDPNPFLILLSGRYEMRNKGIDLFIKSLGKIKNQNPNRTIYACIAVPAGIQGPIHDVLDAYNNNSVAIKKYLTSHYLSNEDHDPITNAFKAEGLINQDDNPVKVLFIPSYLDGHDGLLNIPYYEFLMGFDLTLFPSYYEPWGYTPMESTAYGIPTLSTSLSGYGNWVKSLNIDTSQYIRIIERNDYNDDDAVKNIVSYVFEQLQLSEEQRKSLRDKCWQVAKLAHWNNFICNYFDLYDSAIRESEKRLDLYYFKTIKDYVVTSPKEIEIAEWRKVYVKPEYPASLLPLVDMIQNLWWTWDEEAIELLKNINPVYWIKSENNPIAMLEMMSYEEIINLSKDQDFIEKLNSIYKRFTDYMSISPYKENDKLVAYLCMEYGIHAFLKIYSGGLGILAGDYLKEASDSNFPIVAFGLLFRYGYFKQKLSRLGEQIVQYIPQKFTNLPITAVRNNDGQWLKIHLPLPGRNVYAKIWQVKVGRIALYLLDTDIEENLDEDKEITARLYDAEWEMRLKQEYLLGFGSIDAMRAMGIKPTVFHLNEGHAAFANIARLRYYIKEKHFSMQHALELVKKTSIFTTHTPIPAGHDKFSEDLMRTYFAHIPESLDITWEEFMDFGREHRLETKFSVTHLAIKTSTYVNAVSKIHKRVTCSMFKDLYKGFFESELFFDYVTNAVHPKTWMTSDWQKLFLDCAGSDFFEHMHENHNYWKFIDNLKPATIWNLKLKQKNELYDSIIERLGIEMPQRQESPTQIIRTLEELNKTPEILTFGFARRFATYKRAHLLFINLKRLADIVNNPHYPVRFIFSGKAHPSDKAGEDLIKRIIEVSRMPEFIGKIIFIENYDTELAKLLVKGVDVWLNTPTRPLEASGTSGMKAVMNGTLNFSVLDGWWAEGYVPGAGWALRQENTYDDTKLQDELDAEIIYSIIEDEIAPTFYDRDNIGIPQKWVEMMKNAYFTLLLILSLNACF
;
A
#
# COMPACT_ATOMS: atom_id res chain seq x y z
N MET A 1 -37.10 20.40 48.33
CA MET A 1 -36.25 21.21 47.44
C MET A 1 -35.72 20.24 46.40
N GLU A 2 -36.11 20.37 45.13
CA GLU A 2 -35.47 19.60 44.07
C GLU A 2 -34.00 20.05 43.97
N GLU A 3 -33.06 19.10 44.06
CA GLU A 3 -31.64 19.39 43.86
C GLU A 3 -31.42 19.93 42.43
N LYS A 4 -30.67 21.01 42.31
CA LYS A 4 -30.34 21.63 41.01
C LYS A 4 -29.48 20.66 40.20
N LYS A 5 -29.90 20.30 38.97
CA LYS A 5 -29.13 19.46 38.04
C LYS A 5 -27.78 20.10 37.71
N LEU A 6 -26.72 19.31 37.75
CA LEU A 6 -25.37 19.69 37.37
C LEU A 6 -25.18 19.51 35.86
N MET A 7 -24.63 20.54 35.20
CA MET A 7 -24.31 20.49 33.77
C MET A 7 -22.79 20.44 33.56
N PRO A 8 -22.31 19.74 32.52
CA PRO A 8 -20.89 19.73 32.19
C PRO A 8 -20.46 21.11 31.69
N ASN A 9 -19.24 21.51 32.07
CA ASN A 9 -18.53 22.60 31.43
C ASN A 9 -18.01 22.19 30.05
N PHE A 10 -17.54 20.95 29.91
CA PHE A 10 -17.10 20.34 28.65
C PHE A 10 -17.79 19.00 28.42
N LEU A 11 -18.34 18.82 27.22
CA LEU A 11 -19.00 17.58 26.81
C LEU A 11 -18.29 17.01 25.59
N PHE A 12 -17.67 15.85 25.78
CA PHE A 12 -17.16 15.03 24.69
C PHE A 12 -18.19 13.97 24.33
N GLU A 13 -18.52 13.87 23.05
CA GLU A 13 -19.43 12.84 22.57
C GLU A 13 -18.77 11.99 21.49
N VAL A 14 -18.58 10.71 21.79
CA VAL A 14 -17.74 9.79 21.03
C VAL A 14 -18.61 8.74 20.36
N SER A 15 -18.48 8.59 19.05
CA SER A 15 -19.14 7.53 18.30
C SER A 15 -18.39 7.20 17.01
N TRP A 16 -18.44 5.92 16.63
CA TRP A 16 -17.95 5.46 15.33
C TRP A 16 -18.69 6.13 14.16
N GLU A 17 -19.90 6.65 14.40
CA GLU A 17 -20.76 7.24 13.37
C GLU A 17 -20.63 8.77 13.23
N VAL A 18 -19.75 9.43 14.00
CA VAL A 18 -19.46 10.87 13.81
C VAL A 18 -18.73 11.06 12.48
N CYS A 19 -19.29 11.89 11.59
CA CYS A 19 -18.81 12.08 10.21
C CYS A 19 -18.71 10.77 9.39
N ASN A 20 -19.41 9.71 9.80
CA ASN A 20 -19.33 8.40 9.18
C ASN A 20 -20.70 7.68 9.26
N LYS A 21 -21.52 7.81 8.22
CA LYS A 21 -22.89 7.27 8.26
C LYS A 21 -22.89 5.75 8.07
N VAL A 22 -23.07 5.01 9.17
CA VAL A 22 -23.17 3.54 9.17
C VAL A 22 -24.58 3.06 9.52
N GLY A 23 -25.26 3.74 10.44
CA GLY A 23 -26.52 3.29 11.01
C GLY A 23 -27.41 4.43 11.52
N GLY A 24 -28.24 4.11 12.52
CA GLY A 24 -29.19 5.05 13.11
C GLY A 24 -28.57 6.01 14.12
N ILE A 25 -27.36 5.71 14.64
CA ILE A 25 -26.69 6.55 15.64
C ILE A 25 -26.22 7.84 15.00
N PHE A 26 -25.80 7.80 13.73
CA PHE A 26 -25.55 9.00 12.93
C PHE A 26 -26.72 9.99 13.04
N THR A 27 -27.95 9.52 12.86
CA THR A 27 -29.17 10.36 12.92
C THR A 27 -29.40 10.91 14.34
N VAL A 28 -29.14 10.13 15.38
CA VAL A 28 -29.21 10.62 16.78
C VAL A 28 -28.30 11.80 16.96
N LEU A 29 -27.02 11.59 16.66
CA LEU A 29 -25.98 12.57 16.91
C LEU A 29 -26.21 13.82 16.06
N SER A 30 -26.50 13.64 14.77
CA SER A 30 -26.67 14.76 13.85
C SER A 30 -27.88 15.63 14.17
N THR A 31 -28.98 15.04 14.63
CA THR A 31 -30.20 15.79 14.98
C THR A 31 -30.16 16.34 16.41
N LYS A 32 -29.40 15.73 17.32
CA LYS A 32 -29.21 16.20 18.70
C LYS A 32 -28.21 17.35 18.79
N ALA A 33 -27.18 17.35 17.94
CA ALA A 33 -26.02 18.23 18.05
C ALA A 33 -26.37 19.70 18.18
N TYR A 34 -27.30 20.24 17.37
CA TYR A 34 -27.61 21.67 17.39
C TYR A 34 -28.15 22.14 18.75
N LYS A 35 -28.92 21.31 19.48
CA LYS A 35 -29.40 21.64 20.82
C LYS A 35 -28.28 21.71 21.85
N LEU A 36 -27.28 20.85 21.70
CA LEU A 36 -26.11 20.85 22.57
C LEU A 36 -25.16 22.01 22.23
N VAL A 37 -25.05 22.39 20.94
CA VAL A 37 -24.33 23.60 20.52
C VAL A 37 -25.01 24.86 21.05
N ASP A 38 -26.34 24.97 20.98
CA ASP A 38 -27.09 26.12 21.52
C ASP A 38 -26.84 26.31 23.03
N LEU A 39 -26.61 25.21 23.76
CA LEU A 39 -26.40 25.22 25.20
C LEU A 39 -24.93 25.40 25.61
N LEU A 40 -24.03 24.66 24.96
CA LEU A 40 -22.62 24.50 25.35
C LEU A 40 -21.65 25.16 24.37
N GLY A 41 -22.11 25.75 23.27
CA GLY A 41 -21.26 26.47 22.31
C GLY A 41 -20.03 25.68 21.86
N SER A 42 -18.85 26.24 22.07
CA SER A 42 -17.56 25.62 21.72
C SER A 42 -17.14 24.51 22.68
N GLN A 43 -17.79 24.35 23.83
CA GLN A 43 -17.46 23.31 24.80
C GLN A 43 -18.12 21.96 24.52
N TYR A 44 -18.94 21.85 23.47
CA TYR A 44 -19.44 20.58 22.95
C TYR A 44 -18.57 20.11 21.78
N ILE A 45 -17.91 18.96 21.96
CA ILE A 45 -16.93 18.40 21.02
C ILE A 45 -17.33 16.96 20.67
N LEU A 46 -17.50 16.70 19.38
CA LEU A 46 -17.73 15.36 18.86
C LEU A 46 -16.42 14.69 18.46
N ILE A 47 -16.28 13.40 18.71
CA ILE A 47 -15.08 12.62 18.33
C ILE A 47 -15.50 11.44 17.45
N GLY A 48 -14.87 11.35 16.28
CA GLY A 48 -15.12 10.31 15.27
C GLY A 48 -13.84 9.72 14.66
N PRO A 49 -13.93 8.60 13.93
CA PRO A 49 -12.77 7.96 13.30
C PRO A 49 -12.33 8.66 12.01
N ASP A 50 -11.01 8.85 11.78
CA ASP A 50 -10.45 9.40 10.54
C ASP A 50 -10.20 8.29 9.48
N ILE A 51 -11.29 7.68 9.01
CA ILE A 51 -11.27 6.57 8.04
C ILE A 51 -11.57 7.00 6.60
N VAL A 52 -12.23 8.14 6.40
CA VAL A 52 -12.70 8.60 5.09
C VAL A 52 -11.65 9.51 4.43
N LYS A 53 -10.96 9.02 3.39
CA LYS A 53 -9.89 9.76 2.69
C LYS A 53 -10.13 10.07 1.22
N ASP A 54 -11.05 9.38 0.56
CA ASP A 54 -11.34 9.64 -0.84
C ASP A 54 -12.23 10.88 -1.00
N ALA A 55 -11.92 11.67 -2.03
CA ALA A 55 -12.63 12.90 -2.41
C ALA A 55 -14.15 12.71 -2.58
N ALA A 56 -14.60 11.47 -2.80
CA ALA A 56 -16.01 11.13 -2.91
C ALA A 56 -16.82 11.48 -1.65
N ASN A 57 -16.27 11.37 -0.43
CA ASN A 57 -16.98 11.61 0.84
C ASN A 57 -16.50 12.86 1.61
N GLY A 58 -15.61 13.68 1.01
CA GLY A 58 -15.11 14.94 1.60
C GLY A 58 -16.16 16.03 1.86
N TYR A 59 -17.44 15.73 1.63
CA TYR A 59 -18.56 16.67 1.80
C TYR A 59 -19.14 16.73 3.23
N MET A 60 -18.76 15.85 4.17
CA MET A 60 -19.32 15.86 5.54
C MET A 60 -18.50 16.64 6.57
N PHE A 61 -17.21 16.90 6.35
CA PHE A 61 -16.33 17.54 7.34
C PHE A 61 -15.65 18.78 6.75
N GLU A 62 -15.57 19.85 7.54
CA GLU A 62 -14.88 21.10 7.19
C GLU A 62 -13.67 21.30 8.12
N PRO A 63 -12.43 21.13 7.65
CA PRO A 63 -11.24 21.37 8.47
C PRO A 63 -11.14 22.83 8.93
N ASP A 64 -10.80 23.04 10.20
CA ASP A 64 -10.57 24.37 10.79
C ASP A 64 -9.38 24.30 11.76
N GLU A 65 -8.18 24.53 11.23
CA GLU A 65 -6.91 24.47 11.98
C GLU A 65 -6.75 25.63 13.00
N GLY A 66 -7.67 26.60 13.03
CA GLY A 66 -7.70 27.66 14.04
C GLY A 66 -8.29 27.18 15.37
N LEU A 67 -9.13 26.15 15.37
CA LEU A 67 -9.75 25.60 16.58
C LEU A 67 -8.71 24.94 17.48
N TYR A 68 -8.63 25.39 18.74
CA TYR A 68 -7.69 24.87 19.73
C TYR A 68 -6.23 24.78 19.24
N HIS A 69 -5.81 25.68 18.35
CA HIS A 69 -4.56 25.60 17.60
C HIS A 69 -3.33 25.21 18.45
N LYS A 70 -3.14 25.86 19.61
CA LYS A 70 -2.03 25.55 20.53
C LYS A 70 -2.05 24.12 21.04
N TRP A 71 -3.23 23.62 21.41
CA TRP A 71 -3.40 22.24 21.88
C TRP A 71 -3.22 21.23 20.75
N VAL A 72 -3.72 21.52 19.54
CA VAL A 72 -3.57 20.62 18.38
C VAL A 72 -2.10 20.44 18.02
N LEU A 73 -1.31 21.52 18.02
CA LEU A 73 0.14 21.44 17.80
C LEU A 73 0.82 20.57 18.87
N LYS A 74 0.46 20.76 20.15
CA LYS A 74 1.00 19.95 21.24
C LYS A 74 0.59 18.47 21.13
N ALA A 75 -0.67 18.20 20.80
CA ALA A 75 -1.17 16.84 20.60
C ALA A 75 -0.42 16.12 19.47
N ARG A 76 -0.15 16.81 18.36
CA ARG A 76 0.62 16.28 17.23
C ARG A 76 2.09 16.02 17.61
N GLU A 77 2.72 16.92 18.38
CA GLU A 77 4.07 16.73 18.92
C GLU A 77 4.17 15.49 19.82
N ASP A 78 3.15 15.26 20.66
CA ASP A 78 3.08 14.11 21.57
C ASP A 78 2.55 12.82 20.89
N GLY A 79 2.43 12.82 19.55
CA GLY A 79 2.16 11.63 18.73
C GLY A 79 0.68 11.32 18.47
N LEU A 80 -0.26 12.21 18.83
CA LEU A 80 -1.68 12.05 18.46
C LEU A 80 -1.91 12.52 17.02
N ARG A 81 -2.50 11.63 16.19
CA ARG A 81 -2.84 11.92 14.79
C ARG A 81 -4.31 12.33 14.67
N ILE A 82 -4.56 13.63 14.62
CA ILE A 82 -5.92 14.20 14.62
C ILE A 82 -6.13 15.27 13.53
N ARG A 83 -7.37 15.34 13.04
CA ARG A 83 -7.91 16.44 12.23
C ARG A 83 -9.03 17.12 12.99
N ILE A 84 -8.97 18.45 13.12
CA ILE A 84 -9.99 19.23 13.80
C ILE A 84 -10.74 20.13 12.82
N GLY A 85 -12.03 20.33 13.08
CA GLY A 85 -12.90 21.07 12.19
C GLY A 85 -14.34 21.06 12.66
N ARG A 86 -15.27 21.17 11.71
CA ARG A 86 -16.71 21.17 11.95
C ARG A 86 -17.40 20.11 11.13
N TRP A 87 -18.38 19.43 11.74
CA TRP A 87 -19.27 18.53 11.02
C TRP A 87 -20.33 19.35 10.28
N LYS A 88 -20.48 19.13 8.96
CA LYS A 88 -21.42 19.83 8.07
C LYS A 88 -22.87 19.35 8.28
N ILE A 89 -23.43 19.67 9.43
CA ILE A 89 -24.81 19.41 9.85
C ILE A 89 -25.40 20.67 10.52
N LYS A 90 -26.72 20.65 10.81
CA LYS A 90 -27.38 21.74 11.56
C LYS A 90 -26.65 21.98 12.89
N GLY A 91 -26.24 23.23 13.14
CA GLY A 91 -25.46 23.63 14.32
C GLY A 91 -23.93 23.62 14.15
N SER A 92 -23.39 23.03 13.08
CA SER A 92 -21.95 23.01 12.76
C SER A 92 -21.02 22.73 13.96
N PRO A 93 -21.24 21.63 14.70
CA PRO A 93 -20.52 21.36 15.96
C PRO A 93 -19.02 21.10 15.71
N ILE A 94 -18.21 21.43 16.71
CA ILE A 94 -16.77 21.13 16.67
C ILE A 94 -16.58 19.62 16.67
N THR A 95 -15.72 19.13 15.78
CA THR A 95 -15.46 17.70 15.60
C THR A 95 -13.97 17.43 15.50
N ILE A 96 -13.51 16.39 16.20
CA ILE A 96 -12.15 15.86 16.14
C ILE A 96 -12.22 14.48 15.49
N LEU A 97 -11.57 14.32 14.33
CA LEU A 97 -11.40 13.04 13.68
C LEU A 97 -10.04 12.45 14.08
N VAL A 98 -10.05 11.20 14.53
CA VAL A 98 -8.91 10.53 15.17
C VAL A 98 -8.39 9.39 14.31
N ASP A 99 -7.10 9.42 13.97
CA ASP A 99 -6.42 8.31 13.29
C ASP A 99 -5.75 7.37 14.30
N PHE A 100 -6.38 6.22 14.50
CA PHE A 100 -5.95 5.17 15.43
C PHE A 100 -5.10 4.07 14.75
N ARG A 101 -4.84 4.12 13.44
CA ARG A 101 -4.16 3.03 12.71
C ARG A 101 -2.74 2.77 13.17
N HIS A 102 -2.06 3.79 13.68
CA HIS A 102 -0.72 3.65 14.27
C HIS A 102 -0.69 2.71 15.50
N LEU A 103 -1.86 2.40 16.09
CA LEU A 103 -1.98 1.44 17.19
C LEU A 103 -2.05 -0.02 16.75
N PHE A 104 -2.17 -0.34 15.45
CA PHE A 104 -2.35 -1.72 14.99
C PHE A 104 -1.19 -2.64 15.42
N GLU A 105 0.04 -2.15 15.37
CA GLU A 105 1.22 -2.89 15.83
C GLU A 105 1.25 -3.08 17.36
N GLN A 106 0.62 -2.15 18.10
CA GLN A 106 0.56 -2.18 19.57
C GLN A 106 -0.70 -2.87 20.09
N ARG A 107 -1.59 -3.33 19.20
CA ARG A 107 -2.89 -3.92 19.54
C ARG A 107 -2.80 -5.00 20.61
N ASN A 108 -1.86 -5.93 20.44
CA ASN A 108 -1.71 -7.05 21.37
C ASN A 108 -1.34 -6.57 22.78
N LYS A 109 -0.49 -5.54 22.88
CA LYS A 109 -0.14 -4.93 24.18
C LYS A 109 -1.36 -4.25 24.80
N ILE A 110 -2.05 -3.40 24.03
CA ILE A 110 -3.23 -2.67 24.50
C ILE A 110 -4.31 -3.63 25.02
N PHE A 111 -4.64 -4.66 24.24
CA PHE A 111 -5.64 -5.64 24.66
C PHE A 111 -5.18 -6.54 25.80
N THR A 112 -3.88 -6.84 25.91
CA THR A 112 -3.34 -7.52 27.09
C THR A 112 -3.53 -6.69 28.34
N ASP A 113 -3.25 -5.38 28.28
CA ASP A 113 -3.43 -4.47 29.42
C ASP A 113 -4.91 -4.38 29.82
N LEU A 114 -5.82 -4.25 28.85
CA LEU A 114 -7.27 -4.24 29.10
C LEU A 114 -7.78 -5.58 29.65
N TRP A 115 -7.25 -6.71 29.20
CA TRP A 115 -7.56 -8.03 29.77
C TRP A 115 -7.08 -8.14 31.21
N LEU A 116 -5.83 -7.75 31.49
CA LEU A 116 -5.26 -7.85 32.84
C LEU A 116 -6.09 -7.05 33.85
N LYS A 117 -6.50 -5.82 33.48
CA LYS A 117 -7.23 -4.91 34.36
C LYS A 117 -8.74 -5.20 34.43
N TYR A 118 -9.41 -5.38 33.28
CA TYR A 118 -10.88 -5.45 33.21
C TYR A 118 -11.43 -6.83 32.85
N LYS A 119 -10.57 -7.81 32.53
CA LYS A 119 -10.96 -9.11 31.98
C LYS A 119 -11.73 -8.98 30.65
N LEU A 120 -11.36 -7.97 29.85
CA LEU A 120 -11.88 -7.76 28.50
C LEU A 120 -11.38 -8.85 27.54
N ASP A 121 -12.22 -9.81 27.21
CA ASP A 121 -11.87 -10.89 26.29
C ASP A 121 -11.86 -10.37 24.84
N SER A 122 -10.68 -10.25 24.25
CA SER A 122 -10.49 -9.79 22.85
C SER A 122 -9.94 -10.90 21.94
N LEU A 123 -9.79 -12.13 22.45
CA LEU A 123 -9.00 -13.19 21.82
C LEU A 123 -9.58 -13.62 20.46
N TYR A 124 -10.90 -13.61 20.34
CA TYR A 124 -11.64 -14.01 19.13
C TYR A 124 -12.18 -12.80 18.35
N GLY A 125 -11.75 -11.59 18.69
CA GLY A 125 -12.19 -10.36 18.04
C GLY A 125 -11.60 -10.23 16.63
N GLY A 126 -12.45 -10.20 15.61
CA GLY A 126 -12.06 -9.86 14.24
C GLY A 126 -11.77 -8.37 14.06
N TRP A 127 -11.42 -7.95 12.84
CA TRP A 127 -11.15 -6.54 12.54
C TRP A 127 -12.35 -5.62 12.75
N ASP A 128 -13.56 -6.15 12.60
CA ASP A 128 -14.82 -5.49 12.93
C ASP A 128 -15.03 -5.21 14.43
N TYR A 129 -14.19 -5.79 15.29
CA TYR A 129 -14.05 -5.48 16.71
C TYR A 129 -12.79 -4.65 16.99
N ILE A 130 -11.66 -5.04 16.40
CA ILE A 130 -10.34 -4.45 16.67
C ILE A 130 -10.30 -2.97 16.30
N GLU A 131 -10.71 -2.59 15.09
CA GLU A 131 -10.66 -1.20 14.63
C GLU A 131 -11.48 -0.26 15.51
N PRO A 132 -12.78 -0.54 15.77
CA PRO A 132 -13.57 0.33 16.63
C PRO A 132 -13.04 0.36 18.06
N ALA A 133 -12.60 -0.77 18.62
CA ALA A 133 -12.02 -0.78 19.96
C ALA A 133 -10.74 0.08 20.06
N LEU A 134 -9.84 0.02 19.07
CA LEU A 134 -8.64 0.87 19.05
C LEU A 134 -8.98 2.34 18.81
N PHE A 135 -10.01 2.63 18.00
CA PHE A 135 -10.56 3.99 17.92
C PHE A 135 -11.08 4.48 19.26
N GLY A 136 -11.87 3.68 19.98
CA GLY A 136 -12.37 4.03 21.31
C GLY A 136 -11.22 4.33 22.28
N TYR A 137 -10.18 3.49 22.28
CA TYR A 137 -8.97 3.69 23.07
C TYR A 137 -8.27 5.01 22.72
N GLU A 138 -8.06 5.30 21.43
CA GLU A 138 -7.41 6.53 20.97
C GLU A 138 -8.27 7.78 21.24
N ALA A 139 -9.59 7.68 21.12
CA ALA A 139 -10.51 8.75 21.52
C ALA A 139 -10.38 9.04 23.04
N GLY A 140 -10.22 8.00 23.86
CA GLY A 140 -9.88 8.14 25.28
C GLY A 140 -8.54 8.87 25.50
N ARG A 141 -7.50 8.54 24.72
CA ARG A 141 -6.21 9.25 24.74
C ARG A 141 -6.33 10.72 24.35
N VAL A 142 -7.14 11.04 23.34
CA VAL A 142 -7.41 12.43 22.92
C VAL A 142 -8.09 13.22 24.05
N ILE A 143 -9.11 12.65 24.71
CA ILE A 143 -9.80 13.29 25.83
C ILE A 143 -8.84 13.49 27.02
N HIS A 144 -8.03 12.48 27.33
CA HIS A 144 -7.00 12.58 28.37
C HIS A 144 -5.98 13.68 28.05
N HIS A 145 -5.47 13.75 26.82
CA HIS A 145 -4.56 14.80 26.42
C HIS A 145 -5.22 16.19 26.48
N PHE A 146 -6.48 16.32 26.07
CA PHE A 146 -7.25 17.56 26.21
C PHE A 146 -7.42 17.95 27.68
N TYR A 147 -7.72 16.99 28.56
CA TYR A 147 -7.80 17.20 29.99
C TYR A 147 -6.50 17.80 30.54
N GLU A 148 -5.36 17.19 30.27
CA GLU A 148 -4.05 17.60 30.82
C GLU A 148 -3.66 19.04 30.48
N TYR A 149 -3.96 19.49 29.26
CA TYR A 149 -3.45 20.74 28.69
C TYR A 149 -4.47 21.86 28.54
N HIS A 150 -5.77 21.58 28.66
CA HIS A 150 -6.80 22.59 28.43
C HIS A 150 -7.85 22.72 29.56
N ILE A 151 -7.95 21.72 30.43
CA ILE A 151 -9.01 21.69 31.45
C ILE A 151 -8.46 22.02 32.85
N THR A 152 -9.22 22.69 33.72
CA THR A 152 -8.85 22.91 35.13
C THR A 152 -9.45 21.84 36.05
N ALA A 153 -9.03 21.80 37.33
CA ALA A 153 -9.63 20.89 38.33
C ALA A 153 -11.08 21.27 38.70
N GLN A 154 -11.53 22.49 38.39
CA GLN A 154 -12.88 22.97 38.71
C GLN A 154 -13.90 22.68 37.61
N ASP A 155 -13.43 22.41 36.39
CA ASP A 155 -14.28 22.14 35.25
C ASP A 155 -14.91 20.75 35.37
N LYS A 156 -16.21 20.68 35.15
CA LYS A 156 -16.99 19.44 35.09
C LYS A 156 -16.94 18.89 33.67
N ILE A 157 -16.38 17.71 33.49
CA ILE A 157 -16.19 17.10 32.18
C ILE A 157 -17.04 15.85 32.10
N VAL A 158 -17.77 15.69 31.01
CA VAL A 158 -18.47 14.45 30.69
C VAL A 158 -18.01 13.94 29.34
N ALA A 159 -17.70 12.64 29.27
CA ALA A 159 -17.44 11.94 28.02
C ALA A 159 -18.54 10.89 27.81
N ASN A 160 -19.43 11.14 26.85
CA ASN A 160 -20.52 10.24 26.49
C ASN A 160 -20.10 9.36 25.30
N PHE A 161 -20.07 8.06 25.53
CA PHE A 161 -19.67 7.04 24.57
C PHE A 161 -20.90 6.28 24.08
N HIS A 162 -21.08 6.23 22.76
CA HIS A 162 -22.19 5.52 22.15
C HIS A 162 -21.73 4.16 21.62
N GLU A 163 -22.47 3.12 22.01
CA GLU A 163 -22.23 1.71 21.65
C GLU A 163 -20.90 1.09 22.07
N TRP A 164 -20.89 -0.24 22.16
CA TRP A 164 -19.71 -1.03 22.53
C TRP A 164 -18.48 -0.75 21.67
N LEU A 165 -18.68 -0.29 20.42
CA LEU A 165 -17.63 0.11 19.47
C LEU A 165 -16.67 1.13 20.10
N THR A 166 -17.15 1.97 21.00
CA THR A 166 -16.35 3.03 21.64
C THR A 166 -15.96 2.70 23.08
N GLY A 167 -16.33 1.51 23.57
CA GLY A 167 -16.22 1.10 24.97
C GLY A 167 -14.80 1.11 25.54
N ALA A 168 -13.79 0.87 24.71
CA ALA A 168 -12.39 0.94 25.12
C ALA A 168 -11.98 2.33 25.63
N GLY A 169 -12.64 3.40 25.15
CA GLY A 169 -12.42 4.75 25.63
C GLY A 169 -12.89 4.98 27.06
N ILE A 170 -14.01 4.35 27.44
CA ILE A 170 -14.49 4.34 28.84
C ILE A 170 -13.46 3.66 29.73
N LEU A 171 -13.00 2.47 29.34
CA LEU A 171 -12.00 1.72 30.10
C LEU A 171 -10.69 2.50 30.23
N TYR A 172 -10.26 3.18 29.16
CA TYR A 172 -9.07 4.02 29.20
C TYR A 172 -9.21 5.21 30.17
N LEU A 173 -10.33 5.93 30.10
CA LEU A 173 -10.56 7.11 30.94
C LEU A 173 -10.77 6.75 32.41
N GLU A 174 -11.47 5.64 32.71
CA GLU A 174 -11.62 5.14 34.07
C GLU A 174 -10.24 4.85 34.71
N ASP A 175 -9.29 4.32 33.94
CA ASP A 175 -7.92 4.08 34.41
C ASP A 175 -7.09 5.34 34.56
N LYS A 176 -7.08 6.19 33.53
CA LYS A 176 -6.10 7.27 33.39
C LYS A 176 -6.58 8.60 33.92
N VAL A 177 -7.87 8.88 33.78
CA VAL A 177 -8.47 10.20 34.07
C VAL A 177 -9.82 10.03 34.77
N PRO A 178 -9.86 9.55 36.03
CA PRO A 178 -11.09 9.34 36.79
C PRO A 178 -11.92 10.62 37.05
N GLN A 179 -11.38 11.78 36.68
CA GLN A 179 -11.99 13.12 36.73
C GLN A 179 -13.03 13.37 35.64
N VAL A 180 -12.97 12.60 34.55
CA VAL A 180 -13.94 12.69 33.47
C VAL A 180 -15.10 11.78 33.84
N GLY A 181 -16.29 12.35 34.02
CA GLY A 181 -17.51 11.58 34.20
C GLY A 181 -17.82 10.82 32.92
N THR A 182 -17.75 9.50 32.96
CA THR A 182 -17.99 8.65 31.78
C THR A 182 -19.45 8.26 31.68
N ALA A 183 -20.09 8.55 30.55
CA ALA A 183 -21.44 8.09 30.24
C ALA A 183 -21.38 7.05 29.12
N PHE A 184 -22.14 5.96 29.25
CA PHE A 184 -22.28 4.94 28.21
C PHE A 184 -23.73 4.83 27.77
N THR A 185 -23.99 5.00 26.48
CA THR A 185 -25.33 4.81 25.90
C THR A 185 -25.31 3.63 24.94
N THR A 186 -25.93 2.50 25.31
CA THR A 186 -26.19 1.39 24.38
C THR A 186 -27.55 1.56 23.71
N HIS A 187 -27.57 1.59 22.37
CA HIS A 187 -28.79 1.68 21.59
C HIS A 187 -29.42 0.30 21.36
N ALA A 188 -28.64 -0.77 21.43
CA ALA A 188 -29.10 -2.15 21.37
C ALA A 188 -28.09 -3.08 22.04
N THR A 189 -28.57 -4.10 22.78
CA THR A 189 -27.65 -5.12 23.29
C THR A 189 -27.19 -6.03 22.17
N ILE A 190 -25.90 -6.38 22.14
CA ILE A 190 -25.40 -7.29 21.11
C ILE A 190 -26.00 -8.68 21.25
N MET A 191 -26.24 -9.10 22.50
CA MET A 191 -26.85 -10.38 22.84
C MET A 191 -28.31 -10.44 22.35
N GLY A 192 -29.11 -9.40 22.67
CA GLY A 192 -30.51 -9.33 22.26
C GLY A 192 -30.66 -9.39 20.75
N ARG A 193 -29.87 -8.61 20.01
CA ARG A 193 -29.87 -8.64 18.54
C ARG A 193 -29.48 -9.99 17.97
N THR A 194 -28.51 -10.68 18.59
CA THR A 194 -28.00 -11.97 18.11
C THR A 194 -29.01 -13.09 18.36
N ILE A 195 -29.62 -13.15 19.55
CA ILE A 195 -30.64 -14.15 19.89
C ILE A 195 -31.86 -13.98 18.98
N ALA A 196 -32.38 -12.75 18.85
CA ALA A 196 -33.52 -12.46 18.01
C ALA A 196 -33.25 -12.73 16.52
N GLY A 197 -32.07 -12.32 16.02
CA GLY A 197 -31.64 -12.54 14.64
C GLY A 197 -31.48 -14.00 14.25
N ASN A 198 -31.18 -14.89 15.21
CA ASN A 198 -31.10 -16.34 15.00
C ASN A 198 -32.45 -17.07 15.24
N GLY A 199 -33.55 -16.33 15.42
CA GLY A 199 -34.89 -16.90 15.55
C GLY A 199 -35.16 -17.60 16.89
N LEU A 200 -34.32 -17.38 17.90
CA LEU A 200 -34.55 -17.90 19.25
C LEU A 200 -35.52 -17.00 20.02
N PRO A 201 -36.33 -17.55 20.95
CA PRO A 201 -37.19 -16.74 21.81
C PRO A 201 -36.31 -15.88 22.72
N LEU A 202 -36.43 -14.56 22.59
CA LEU A 202 -35.66 -13.60 23.37
C LEU A 202 -36.36 -13.28 24.70
N TYR A 203 -37.59 -12.76 24.66
CA TYR A 203 -38.18 -12.10 25.82
C TYR A 203 -38.75 -13.06 26.87
N SER A 204 -39.26 -14.23 26.47
CA SER A 204 -39.75 -15.27 27.40
C SER A 204 -38.64 -16.12 28.01
N GLU A 205 -37.53 -16.31 27.30
CA GLU A 205 -36.41 -17.17 27.74
C GLU A 205 -35.18 -16.38 28.20
N MET A 206 -35.25 -15.04 28.22
CA MET A 206 -34.11 -14.15 28.54
C MET A 206 -33.39 -14.54 29.84
N THR A 207 -34.15 -14.91 30.87
CA THR A 207 -33.62 -15.29 32.20
C THR A 207 -32.99 -16.68 32.23
N ASN A 208 -33.23 -17.50 31.20
CA ASN A 208 -32.73 -18.87 31.11
C ASN A 208 -31.44 -18.97 30.29
N TYR A 209 -31.07 -17.91 29.56
CA TYR A 209 -29.81 -17.87 28.83
C TYR A 209 -28.65 -17.50 29.75
N ASP A 210 -27.57 -18.30 29.69
CA ASP A 210 -26.27 -17.89 30.18
C ASP A 210 -25.62 -16.96 29.13
N PRO A 211 -25.36 -15.67 29.44
CA PRO A 211 -24.84 -14.72 28.46
C PRO A 211 -23.45 -15.11 27.93
N GLN A 212 -22.58 -15.68 28.77
CA GLN A 212 -21.23 -16.07 28.35
C GLN A 212 -21.28 -17.27 27.41
N HIS A 213 -22.07 -18.29 27.76
CA HIS A 213 -22.27 -19.45 26.90
C HIS A 213 -22.88 -19.06 25.55
N MET A 214 -23.88 -18.17 25.55
CA MET A 214 -24.50 -17.69 24.31
C MET A 214 -23.53 -16.85 23.47
N ALA A 215 -22.68 -16.03 24.10
CA ALA A 215 -21.66 -15.27 23.39
C ALA A 215 -20.64 -16.19 22.71
N GLN A 216 -20.25 -17.29 23.38
CA GLN A 216 -19.40 -18.34 22.80
C GLN A 216 -20.09 -19.06 21.64
N LYS A 217 -21.33 -19.50 21.84
CA LYS A 217 -22.13 -20.23 20.84
C LYS A 217 -22.25 -19.46 19.52
N PHE A 218 -22.42 -18.15 19.58
CA PHE A 218 -22.56 -17.29 18.40
C PHE A 218 -21.27 -16.59 17.97
N ASN A 219 -20.13 -16.91 18.59
CA ASN A 219 -18.82 -16.32 18.30
C ASN A 219 -18.81 -14.77 18.38
N ILE A 220 -19.43 -14.22 19.43
CA ILE A 220 -19.51 -12.77 19.70
C ILE A 220 -18.88 -12.38 21.03
N ILE A 221 -18.09 -13.28 21.65
CA ILE A 221 -17.48 -13.11 22.99
C ILE A 221 -16.82 -11.74 23.12
N SER A 222 -16.01 -11.33 22.14
CA SER A 222 -15.25 -10.10 22.28
C SER A 222 -16.09 -8.83 22.27
N LYS A 223 -17.08 -8.78 21.38
CA LYS A 223 -18.00 -7.64 21.30
C LYS A 223 -18.90 -7.59 22.55
N PHE A 224 -19.39 -8.74 23.01
CA PHE A 224 -20.17 -8.84 24.25
C PHE A 224 -19.32 -8.45 25.47
N SER A 225 -18.09 -8.93 25.57
CA SER A 225 -17.19 -8.59 26.67
C SER A 225 -16.89 -7.09 26.72
N MET A 226 -16.71 -6.44 25.56
CA MET A 226 -16.55 -4.98 25.51
C MET A 226 -17.81 -4.25 25.98
N GLU A 227 -18.99 -4.64 25.49
CA GLU A 227 -20.26 -4.03 25.94
C GLU A 227 -20.46 -4.21 27.45
N TYR A 228 -20.20 -5.41 27.96
CA TYR A 228 -20.29 -5.76 29.38
C TYR A 228 -19.33 -4.92 30.24
N CYS A 229 -18.05 -4.86 29.88
CA CYS A 229 -17.05 -4.07 30.60
C CYS A 229 -17.38 -2.57 30.55
N ALA A 230 -17.70 -2.03 29.37
CA ALA A 230 -18.03 -0.62 29.18
C ALA A 230 -19.24 -0.20 30.01
N ALA A 231 -20.33 -0.99 29.98
CA ALA A 231 -21.50 -0.70 30.79
C ALA A 231 -21.17 -0.65 32.28
N ARG A 232 -20.41 -1.63 32.79
CA ARG A 232 -20.09 -1.71 34.22
C ARG A 232 -19.14 -0.62 34.70
N CYS A 233 -18.13 -0.27 33.89
CA CYS A 233 -17.13 0.73 34.22
C CYS A 233 -17.62 2.17 34.04
N ALA A 234 -18.62 2.42 33.20
CA ALA A 234 -19.15 3.77 33.02
C ALA A 234 -19.81 4.30 34.31
N ASP A 235 -19.54 5.56 34.62
CA ASP A 235 -20.12 6.27 35.77
C ASP A 235 -21.63 6.40 35.66
N ALA A 236 -22.13 6.65 34.45
CA ALA A 236 -23.55 6.66 34.17
C ALA A 236 -23.85 5.79 32.95
N PHE A 237 -24.91 4.99 33.03
CA PHE A 237 -25.31 4.06 31.98
C PHE A 237 -26.73 4.37 31.51
N SER A 238 -26.94 4.47 30.20
CA SER A 238 -28.25 4.67 29.59
C SER A 238 -28.52 3.71 28.45
N THR A 239 -29.81 3.62 28.12
CA THR A 239 -30.28 3.02 26.89
C THR A 239 -31.48 3.77 26.34
N VAL A 240 -31.91 3.44 25.14
CA VAL A 240 -32.92 4.21 24.39
C VAL A 240 -34.35 3.83 24.71
N SER A 241 -34.61 2.70 25.38
CA SER A 241 -35.96 2.30 25.76
C SER A 241 -36.03 1.40 27.00
N PRO A 242 -37.20 1.33 27.66
CA PRO A 242 -37.41 0.41 28.78
C PRO A 242 -37.27 -1.07 28.41
N VAL A 243 -37.53 -1.45 27.16
CA VAL A 243 -37.37 -2.84 26.70
C VAL A 243 -35.89 -3.21 26.66
N THR A 244 -35.07 -2.35 26.06
CA THR A 244 -33.61 -2.54 26.05
C THR A 244 -33.03 -2.47 27.45
N ALA A 245 -33.60 -1.67 28.36
CA ALA A 245 -33.13 -1.60 29.75
C ALA A 245 -33.30 -2.93 30.49
N LYS A 246 -34.39 -3.67 30.21
CA LYS A 246 -34.55 -5.04 30.71
C LYS A 246 -33.47 -5.95 30.15
N GLU A 247 -33.17 -5.87 28.85
CA GLU A 247 -32.08 -6.66 28.24
C GLU A 247 -30.73 -6.39 28.91
N CYS A 248 -30.38 -5.11 29.12
CA CYS A 248 -29.14 -4.72 29.78
C CYS A 248 -29.05 -5.27 31.20
N LYS A 249 -30.14 -5.21 31.97
CA LYS A 249 -30.19 -5.77 33.33
C LYS A 249 -29.81 -7.25 33.37
N TYR A 250 -30.28 -8.05 32.42
CA TYR A 250 -30.02 -9.49 32.41
C TYR A 250 -28.71 -9.86 31.72
N PHE A 251 -28.41 -9.29 30.55
CA PHE A 251 -27.22 -9.66 29.78
C PHE A 251 -25.95 -8.95 30.23
N LEU A 252 -26.05 -7.70 30.71
CA LEU A 252 -24.90 -6.89 31.11
C LEU A 252 -24.71 -6.82 32.62
N ASP A 253 -25.61 -7.46 33.40
CA ASP A 253 -25.64 -7.40 34.86
C ASP A 253 -25.57 -5.96 35.40
N LYS A 254 -26.19 -5.02 34.67
CA LYS A 254 -26.31 -3.61 35.06
C LYS A 254 -27.57 -3.02 34.45
N GLU A 255 -28.43 -2.50 35.32
CA GLU A 255 -29.63 -1.77 34.89
C GLU A 255 -29.26 -0.32 34.54
N PRO A 256 -29.66 0.20 33.37
CA PRO A 256 -29.41 1.60 33.01
C PRO A 256 -30.02 2.58 34.02
N ASN A 257 -29.26 3.60 34.40
CA ASN A 257 -29.68 4.65 35.31
C ASN A 257 -30.72 5.58 34.68
N VAL A 258 -30.62 5.79 33.37
CA VAL A 258 -31.43 6.74 32.62
C VAL A 258 -31.89 6.12 31.30
N ILE A 259 -33.13 6.39 30.91
CA ILE A 259 -33.59 6.11 29.55
C ILE A 259 -33.43 7.39 28.74
N THR A 260 -32.72 7.33 27.61
CA THR A 260 -32.51 8.45 26.69
C THR A 260 -33.19 8.16 25.35
N PRO A 261 -34.52 8.37 25.26
CA PRO A 261 -35.28 8.13 24.03
C PRO A 261 -34.72 8.91 22.85
N ASN A 262 -34.75 8.30 21.68
CA ASN A 262 -34.30 8.95 20.45
C ASN A 262 -35.42 9.83 19.87
N SER A 263 -35.03 10.93 19.24
CA SER A 263 -35.97 11.88 18.62
C SER A 263 -35.71 12.03 17.12
N PHE A 264 -36.60 12.75 16.44
CA PHE A 264 -36.50 13.18 15.05
C PHE A 264 -36.78 14.69 14.96
N ASP A 265 -36.06 15.40 14.09
CA ASP A 265 -36.27 16.83 13.88
C ASP A 265 -37.48 17.05 12.95
N ILE A 266 -38.61 17.43 13.54
CA ILE A 266 -39.86 17.65 12.80
C ILE A 266 -39.80 18.87 11.87
N ASP A 267 -38.82 19.76 12.05
CA ASP A 267 -38.60 20.90 11.16
C ASP A 267 -38.18 20.46 9.74
N LEU A 268 -37.75 19.21 9.58
CA LEU A 268 -37.43 18.59 8.28
C LEU A 268 -38.67 18.18 7.48
N VAL A 269 -39.86 18.22 8.09
CA VAL A 269 -41.11 17.81 7.44
C VAL A 269 -41.70 19.01 6.67
N PRO A 270 -41.90 18.91 5.34
CA PRO A 270 -42.51 19.99 4.56
C PRO A 270 -43.94 20.28 5.05
N GLN A 271 -44.40 21.52 4.92
CA GLN A 271 -45.72 21.95 5.41
C GLN A 271 -46.60 22.56 4.32
N GLY A 272 -47.91 22.56 4.56
CA GLY A 272 -48.90 23.19 3.68
C GLY A 272 -48.89 22.62 2.26
N ASP A 273 -48.91 23.51 1.26
CA ASP A 273 -49.00 23.14 -0.15
C ASP A 273 -47.77 22.37 -0.66
N GLU A 274 -46.59 22.59 -0.06
CA GLU A 274 -45.36 21.88 -0.42
C GLU A 274 -45.48 20.38 -0.10
N TYR A 275 -46.03 20.05 1.08
CA TYR A 275 -46.27 18.67 1.48
C TYR A 275 -47.18 17.94 0.50
N GLU A 276 -48.32 18.54 0.13
CA GLU A 276 -49.28 17.93 -0.78
C GLU A 276 -48.69 17.76 -2.20
N LYS A 277 -47.85 18.72 -2.64
CA LYS A 277 -47.14 18.63 -3.92
C LYS A 277 -46.14 17.46 -3.95
N ILE A 278 -45.30 17.32 -2.93
CA ILE A 278 -44.31 16.24 -2.86
C ILE A 278 -45.02 14.88 -2.73
N LYS A 279 -46.07 14.82 -1.92
CA LYS A 279 -46.91 13.62 -1.78
C LYS A 279 -47.52 13.18 -3.11
N ALA A 280 -48.12 14.10 -3.87
CA ALA A 280 -48.72 13.79 -5.17
C ALA A 280 -47.66 13.29 -6.17
N ALA A 281 -46.52 13.99 -6.26
CA ALA A 281 -45.43 13.61 -7.16
C ALA A 281 -44.81 12.24 -6.80
N SER A 282 -44.60 11.98 -5.51
CA SER A 282 -44.04 10.71 -5.03
C SER A 282 -45.02 9.56 -5.27
N ARG A 283 -46.31 9.79 -5.03
CA ARG A 283 -47.37 8.82 -5.29
C ARG A 283 -47.46 8.45 -6.77
N GLU A 284 -47.35 9.43 -7.67
CA GLU A 284 -47.31 9.19 -9.13
C GLU A 284 -46.14 8.30 -9.53
N LYS A 285 -44.93 8.59 -9.03
CA LYS A 285 -43.73 7.78 -9.29
C LYS A 285 -43.88 6.35 -8.79
N ILE A 286 -44.43 6.16 -7.58
CA ILE A 286 -44.65 4.82 -7.01
C ILE A 286 -45.65 4.03 -7.85
N ILE A 287 -46.79 4.62 -8.19
CA ILE A 287 -47.82 3.97 -9.04
C ILE A 287 -47.25 3.60 -10.40
N ARG A 288 -46.46 4.49 -11.01
CA ARG A 288 -45.76 4.23 -12.28
C ARG A 288 -44.77 3.07 -12.18
N LEU A 289 -44.07 2.94 -11.06
CA LEU A 289 -43.18 1.80 -10.81
C LEU A 289 -43.96 0.49 -10.67
N PHE A 290 -45.10 0.49 -9.99
CA PHE A 290 -45.99 -0.67 -9.95
C PHE A 290 -46.55 -1.02 -11.33
N LYS A 291 -46.91 -0.04 -12.16
CA LYS A 291 -47.31 -0.27 -13.55
C LYS A 291 -46.19 -0.95 -14.34
N ALA A 292 -44.97 -0.42 -14.25
CA ALA A 292 -43.80 -0.97 -14.94
C ALA A 292 -43.50 -2.42 -14.52
N THR A 293 -43.57 -2.72 -13.21
CA THR A 293 -43.17 -4.03 -12.66
C THR A 293 -44.26 -5.10 -12.68
N SER A 294 -45.53 -4.71 -12.51
CA SER A 294 -46.66 -5.64 -12.33
C SER A 294 -47.74 -5.54 -13.39
N GLY A 295 -47.71 -4.51 -14.25
CA GLY A 295 -48.76 -4.22 -15.23
C GLY A 295 -50.04 -3.62 -14.63
N ALA A 296 -50.01 -3.20 -13.36
CA ALA A 296 -51.19 -2.72 -12.67
C ALA A 296 -51.62 -1.31 -13.14
N GLU A 297 -52.91 -1.11 -13.38
CA GLU A 297 -53.47 0.12 -13.98
C GLU A 297 -54.39 0.92 -13.04
N ASP A 298 -54.54 0.53 -11.77
CA ASP A 298 -55.36 1.30 -10.81
C ASP A 298 -54.73 2.68 -10.58
N PRO A 299 -55.42 3.79 -10.92
CA PRO A 299 -54.90 5.15 -10.74
C PRO A 299 -54.99 5.64 -9.29
N ASN A 300 -55.74 4.96 -8.42
CA ASN A 300 -55.86 5.32 -7.00
C ASN A 300 -55.82 4.09 -6.07
N PRO A 301 -54.72 3.32 -6.08
CA PRO A 301 -54.54 2.15 -5.22
C PRO A 301 -54.32 2.57 -3.77
N PHE A 302 -54.53 1.68 -2.82
CA PHE A 302 -54.11 1.92 -1.42
C PHE A 302 -52.64 1.49 -1.25
N LEU A 303 -51.77 2.44 -0.90
CA LEU A 303 -50.32 2.22 -0.83
C LEU A 303 -49.87 1.88 0.59
N ILE A 304 -49.20 0.74 0.75
CA ILE A 304 -48.65 0.27 2.03
C ILE A 304 -47.13 0.13 1.94
N LEU A 305 -46.40 0.64 2.94
CA LEU A 305 -44.94 0.51 3.03
C LEU A 305 -44.48 -0.26 4.27
N LEU A 306 -43.48 -1.11 4.08
CA LEU A 306 -42.52 -1.51 5.11
C LEU A 306 -41.13 -1.10 4.64
N SER A 307 -40.34 -0.50 5.54
CA SER A 307 -38.96 -0.07 5.28
C SER A 307 -38.08 -0.30 6.50
N GLY A 308 -36.76 -0.33 6.29
CA GLY A 308 -35.78 -0.52 7.37
C GLY A 308 -34.58 -1.36 6.95
N ARG A 309 -34.00 -2.08 7.92
CA ARG A 309 -32.91 -3.04 7.66
C ARG A 309 -33.47 -4.36 7.15
N TYR A 310 -32.70 -5.07 6.32
CA TYR A 310 -33.06 -6.39 5.83
C TYR A 310 -32.92 -7.45 6.95
N GLU A 311 -33.90 -7.50 7.84
CA GLU A 311 -33.98 -8.47 8.95
C GLU A 311 -35.38 -9.11 9.00
N MET A 312 -35.53 -10.32 8.43
CA MET A 312 -36.85 -10.94 8.20
C MET A 312 -37.76 -10.97 9.43
N ARG A 313 -37.30 -11.55 10.54
CA ARG A 313 -38.09 -11.69 11.77
C ARG A 313 -38.07 -10.41 12.62
N ASN A 314 -36.90 -9.81 12.81
CA ASN A 314 -36.75 -8.66 13.72
C ASN A 314 -37.57 -7.45 13.28
N LYS A 315 -37.58 -7.14 11.97
CA LYS A 315 -38.40 -6.07 11.39
C LYS A 315 -39.81 -6.51 11.01
N GLY A 316 -40.14 -7.79 11.23
CA GLY A 316 -41.45 -8.36 10.97
C GLY A 316 -41.83 -8.39 9.50
N ILE A 317 -40.84 -8.50 8.60
CA ILE A 317 -41.06 -8.62 7.16
C ILE A 317 -41.86 -9.90 6.86
N ASP A 318 -41.57 -10.97 7.59
CA ASP A 318 -42.32 -12.23 7.53
C ASP A 318 -43.82 -12.06 7.88
N LEU A 319 -44.13 -11.35 8.97
CA LEU A 319 -45.52 -11.07 9.36
C LEU A 319 -46.21 -10.12 8.38
N PHE A 320 -45.48 -9.14 7.85
CA PHE A 320 -45.99 -8.24 6.81
C PHE A 320 -46.43 -9.03 5.57
N ILE A 321 -45.56 -9.90 5.05
CA ILE A 321 -45.85 -10.72 3.86
C ILE A 321 -47.02 -11.69 4.13
N LYS A 322 -47.02 -12.40 5.27
CA LYS A 322 -48.14 -13.27 5.68
C LYS A 322 -49.48 -12.51 5.79
N SER A 323 -49.44 -11.28 6.30
CA SER A 323 -50.64 -10.44 6.41
C SER A 323 -51.18 -10.05 5.03
N LEU A 324 -50.30 -9.70 4.08
CA LEU A 324 -50.69 -9.43 2.69
C LEU A 324 -51.32 -10.66 2.02
N GLY A 325 -50.79 -11.86 2.27
CA GLY A 325 -51.37 -13.13 1.80
C GLY A 325 -52.79 -13.35 2.31
N LYS A 326 -53.04 -13.09 3.61
CA LYS A 326 -54.39 -13.18 4.20
C LYS A 326 -55.34 -12.09 3.66
N ILE A 327 -54.86 -10.86 3.47
CA ILE A 327 -55.65 -9.75 2.91
C ILE A 327 -56.08 -10.09 1.48
N LYS A 328 -55.16 -10.59 0.65
CA LYS A 328 -55.47 -11.06 -0.71
C LYS A 328 -56.64 -12.03 -0.72
N ASN A 329 -56.61 -13.05 0.15
CA ASN A 329 -57.64 -14.09 0.20
C ASN A 329 -59.00 -13.59 0.70
N GLN A 330 -59.04 -12.44 1.38
CA GLN A 330 -60.28 -11.81 1.85
C GLN A 330 -60.89 -10.81 0.84
N ASN A 331 -60.27 -10.64 -0.34
CA ASN A 331 -60.74 -9.76 -1.43
C ASN A 331 -61.08 -8.33 -0.98
N PRO A 332 -60.07 -7.46 -0.80
CA PRO A 332 -60.31 -6.09 -0.36
C PRO A 332 -61.11 -5.28 -1.39
N ASN A 333 -61.92 -4.33 -0.91
CA ASN A 333 -62.77 -3.46 -1.75
C ASN A 333 -61.98 -2.43 -2.60
N ARG A 334 -60.65 -2.36 -2.44
CA ARG A 334 -59.73 -1.52 -3.21
C ARG A 334 -58.46 -2.30 -3.50
N THR A 335 -57.82 -2.03 -4.64
CA THR A 335 -56.51 -2.61 -4.97
C THR A 335 -55.45 -2.07 -4.00
N ILE A 336 -54.58 -2.95 -3.51
CA ILE A 336 -53.51 -2.61 -2.58
C ILE A 336 -52.17 -2.80 -3.27
N TYR A 337 -51.32 -1.77 -3.22
CA TYR A 337 -49.93 -1.83 -3.69
C TYR A 337 -49.01 -1.76 -2.47
N ALA A 338 -48.35 -2.88 -2.17
CA ALA A 338 -47.53 -3.03 -0.98
C ALA A 338 -46.05 -3.10 -1.35
N CYS A 339 -45.24 -2.23 -0.75
CA CYS A 339 -43.82 -2.13 -1.02
C CYS A 339 -43.00 -2.54 0.20
N ILE A 340 -41.92 -3.29 -0.02
CA ILE A 340 -40.84 -3.49 0.95
C ILE A 340 -39.62 -2.75 0.44
N ALA A 341 -39.17 -1.72 1.16
CA ALA A 341 -37.97 -0.94 0.83
C ALA A 341 -36.88 -1.19 1.87
N VAL A 342 -36.07 -2.23 1.65
CA VAL A 342 -34.94 -2.59 2.51
C VAL A 342 -33.71 -2.88 1.63
N PRO A 343 -32.51 -2.37 1.96
CA PRO A 343 -31.32 -2.55 1.12
C PRO A 343 -30.84 -4.01 1.13
N ALA A 344 -30.43 -4.53 -0.05
CA ALA A 344 -29.85 -5.87 -0.22
C ALA A 344 -28.61 -5.82 -1.15
N GLY A 345 -27.95 -6.96 -1.36
CA GLY A 345 -26.90 -7.07 -2.37
C GLY A 345 -27.49 -6.99 -3.79
N ILE A 346 -27.13 -5.93 -4.54
CA ILE A 346 -27.66 -5.64 -5.88
C ILE A 346 -26.56 -5.42 -6.92
N GLN A 347 -26.88 -5.64 -8.20
CA GLN A 347 -26.00 -5.36 -9.36
C GLN A 347 -26.45 -4.15 -10.21
N GLY A 348 -27.50 -3.44 -9.77
CA GLY A 348 -28.11 -2.32 -10.49
C GLY A 348 -29.59 -2.54 -10.83
N PRO A 349 -30.29 -1.53 -11.37
CA PRO A 349 -31.71 -1.61 -11.71
C PRO A 349 -31.95 -2.62 -12.83
N ILE A 350 -33.12 -3.28 -12.81
CA ILE A 350 -33.50 -4.19 -13.89
C ILE A 350 -33.79 -3.35 -15.14
N HIS A 351 -32.99 -3.53 -16.19
CA HIS A 351 -33.10 -2.76 -17.44
C HIS A 351 -34.53 -2.76 -18.02
N ASP A 352 -35.20 -3.91 -18.05
CA ASP A 352 -36.59 -4.03 -18.52
C ASP A 352 -37.56 -3.16 -17.69
N VAL A 353 -37.41 -3.16 -16.36
CA VAL A 353 -38.21 -2.31 -15.46
C VAL A 353 -37.88 -0.83 -15.65
N LEU A 354 -36.59 -0.48 -15.81
CA LEU A 354 -36.13 0.88 -16.03
C LEU A 354 -36.68 1.46 -17.34
N ASP A 355 -36.59 0.69 -18.43
CA ASP A 355 -37.11 1.07 -19.74
C ASP A 355 -38.65 1.20 -19.70
N ALA A 356 -39.34 0.24 -19.06
CA ALA A 356 -40.78 0.30 -18.88
C ALA A 356 -41.20 1.53 -18.06
N TYR A 357 -40.51 1.79 -16.96
CA TYR A 357 -40.72 2.97 -16.12
C TYR A 357 -40.53 4.25 -16.93
N ASN A 358 -39.39 4.44 -17.60
CA ASN A 358 -39.08 5.64 -18.38
C ASN A 358 -40.06 5.89 -19.52
N ASN A 359 -40.54 4.83 -20.19
CA ASN A 359 -41.51 4.92 -21.27
C ASN A 359 -42.98 4.91 -20.80
N ASN A 360 -43.23 4.84 -19.49
CA ASN A 360 -44.57 4.72 -18.90
C ASN A 360 -45.38 3.52 -19.48
N SER A 361 -44.67 2.41 -19.69
CA SER A 361 -45.17 1.16 -20.25
C SER A 361 -45.04 0.01 -19.23
N VAL A 362 -45.26 -1.22 -19.66
CA VAL A 362 -45.17 -2.43 -18.82
C VAL A 362 -43.95 -3.23 -19.25
N ALA A 363 -43.18 -3.74 -18.29
CA ALA A 363 -42.02 -4.59 -18.56
C ALA A 363 -42.43 -5.88 -19.27
N ILE A 364 -41.49 -6.51 -19.99
CA ILE A 364 -41.74 -7.74 -20.79
C ILE A 364 -42.26 -8.86 -19.89
N LYS A 365 -41.74 -8.96 -18.66
CA LYS A 365 -42.23 -9.89 -17.64
C LYS A 365 -42.64 -9.14 -16.37
N LYS A 366 -43.43 -9.81 -15.54
CA LYS A 366 -43.79 -9.30 -14.22
C LYS A 366 -42.66 -9.56 -13.25
N TYR A 367 -42.29 -8.54 -12.49
CA TYR A 367 -41.20 -8.58 -11.52
C TYR A 367 -41.75 -8.41 -10.09
N LEU A 368 -41.08 -9.08 -9.16
CA LEU A 368 -41.28 -8.91 -7.71
C LEU A 368 -40.28 -7.93 -7.10
N THR A 369 -39.25 -7.54 -7.84
CA THR A 369 -38.19 -6.64 -7.41
C THR A 369 -37.84 -5.63 -8.50
N SER A 370 -37.27 -4.50 -8.11
CA SER A 370 -36.87 -3.43 -9.04
C SER A 370 -35.42 -3.50 -9.52
N HIS A 371 -34.56 -4.29 -8.85
CA HIS A 371 -33.11 -4.39 -9.15
C HIS A 371 -32.67 -5.86 -9.27
N TYR A 372 -31.56 -6.10 -9.97
CA TYR A 372 -30.93 -7.42 -10.00
C TYR A 372 -30.35 -7.74 -8.63
N LEU A 373 -30.88 -8.78 -7.98
CA LEU A 373 -30.38 -9.30 -6.70
C LEU A 373 -29.15 -10.19 -6.95
N SER A 374 -28.13 -10.08 -6.11
CA SER A 374 -26.91 -10.91 -6.24
C SER A 374 -27.17 -12.41 -6.06
N ASN A 375 -28.27 -12.80 -5.40
CA ASN A 375 -28.68 -14.19 -5.19
C ASN A 375 -30.21 -14.32 -5.24
N GLU A 376 -30.81 -14.08 -6.41
CA GLU A 376 -32.26 -14.03 -6.60
C GLU A 376 -32.98 -15.33 -6.20
N ASP A 377 -32.40 -16.50 -6.49
CA ASP A 377 -33.04 -17.80 -6.23
C ASP A 377 -33.22 -18.10 -4.73
N HIS A 378 -32.33 -17.56 -3.89
CA HIS A 378 -32.34 -17.79 -2.45
C HIS A 378 -32.79 -16.57 -1.63
N ASP A 379 -33.24 -15.50 -2.27
CA ASP A 379 -33.68 -14.29 -1.56
C ASP A 379 -34.93 -14.56 -0.68
N PRO A 380 -34.85 -14.30 0.64
CA PRO A 380 -35.94 -14.58 1.57
C PRO A 380 -37.26 -13.85 1.28
N ILE A 381 -37.21 -12.59 0.83
CA ILE A 381 -38.40 -11.77 0.59
C ILE A 381 -39.16 -12.25 -0.64
N THR A 382 -38.47 -12.40 -1.76
CA THR A 382 -39.10 -12.86 -3.02
C THR A 382 -39.63 -14.29 -2.90
N ASN A 383 -38.93 -15.16 -2.18
CA ASN A 383 -39.42 -16.51 -1.89
C ASN A 383 -40.62 -16.51 -0.94
N ALA A 384 -40.66 -15.63 0.07
CA ALA A 384 -41.83 -15.47 0.93
C ALA A 384 -43.05 -14.92 0.15
N PHE A 385 -42.85 -13.97 -0.77
CA PHE A 385 -43.91 -13.52 -1.67
C PHE A 385 -44.49 -14.67 -2.50
N LYS A 386 -43.62 -15.50 -3.11
CA LYS A 386 -44.04 -16.68 -3.88
C LYS A 386 -44.82 -17.67 -3.01
N ALA A 387 -44.35 -17.94 -1.78
CA ALA A 387 -44.99 -18.87 -0.84
C ALA A 387 -46.41 -18.45 -0.46
N GLU A 388 -46.65 -17.14 -0.29
CA GLU A 388 -47.99 -16.58 -0.03
C GLU A 388 -48.81 -16.33 -1.32
N GLY A 389 -48.30 -16.76 -2.48
CA GLY A 389 -48.95 -16.56 -3.79
C GLY A 389 -49.11 -15.09 -4.19
N LEU A 390 -48.18 -14.23 -3.77
CA LEU A 390 -48.11 -12.80 -4.10
C LEU A 390 -47.18 -12.61 -5.32
N ILE A 391 -47.62 -13.11 -6.47
CA ILE A 391 -46.82 -13.15 -7.71
C ILE A 391 -47.25 -12.12 -8.78
N ASN A 392 -47.97 -11.07 -8.37
CA ASN A 392 -48.45 -9.99 -9.25
C ASN A 392 -49.32 -10.42 -10.46
N GLN A 393 -50.03 -11.56 -10.37
CA GLN A 393 -51.05 -11.95 -11.36
C GLN A 393 -52.16 -10.90 -11.50
N ASP A 394 -52.77 -10.77 -12.69
CA ASP A 394 -53.67 -9.66 -13.03
C ASP A 394 -54.90 -9.57 -12.11
N ASP A 395 -55.49 -10.72 -11.78
CA ASP A 395 -56.64 -10.89 -10.89
C ASP A 395 -56.32 -10.69 -9.40
N ASN A 396 -55.03 -10.62 -9.02
CA ASN A 396 -54.65 -10.44 -7.63
C ASN A 396 -54.92 -8.99 -7.16
N PRO A 397 -55.80 -8.78 -6.15
CA PRO A 397 -56.11 -7.45 -5.63
C PRO A 397 -54.97 -6.83 -4.81
N VAL A 398 -53.92 -7.59 -4.49
CA VAL A 398 -52.72 -7.13 -3.77
C VAL A 398 -51.50 -7.29 -4.67
N LYS A 399 -50.90 -6.17 -5.10
CA LYS A 399 -49.64 -6.13 -5.84
C LYS A 399 -48.49 -5.87 -4.87
N VAL A 400 -47.36 -6.55 -5.06
CA VAL A 400 -46.19 -6.44 -4.19
C VAL A 400 -44.94 -6.04 -4.95
N LEU A 401 -44.06 -5.30 -4.30
CA LEU A 401 -42.76 -4.93 -4.86
C LEU A 401 -41.69 -4.87 -3.78
N PHE A 402 -40.53 -5.46 -4.06
CA PHE A 402 -39.32 -5.34 -3.27
C PHE A 402 -38.34 -4.35 -3.92
N ILE A 403 -38.00 -3.27 -3.20
CA ILE A 403 -37.00 -2.28 -3.60
C ILE A 403 -35.73 -2.52 -2.76
N PRO A 404 -34.72 -3.23 -3.31
CA PRO A 404 -33.54 -3.67 -2.57
C PRO A 404 -32.41 -2.63 -2.48
N SER A 405 -32.73 -1.32 -2.50
CA SER A 405 -31.73 -0.24 -2.57
C SER A 405 -31.96 0.84 -1.51
N TYR A 406 -30.90 1.58 -1.15
CA TYR A 406 -31.04 2.81 -0.37
C TYR A 406 -31.64 3.90 -1.25
N LEU A 407 -32.68 4.58 -0.74
CA LEU A 407 -33.32 5.70 -1.41
C LEU A 407 -32.66 7.01 -0.98
N ASP A 408 -31.47 7.28 -1.50
CA ASP A 408 -30.70 8.50 -1.24
C ASP A 408 -30.81 9.54 -2.37
N GLY A 409 -31.60 9.24 -3.41
CA GLY A 409 -31.72 10.05 -4.62
C GLY A 409 -30.89 9.55 -5.81
N HIS A 410 -30.09 8.49 -5.63
CA HIS A 410 -29.19 7.95 -6.65
C HIS A 410 -29.31 6.44 -6.83
N ASP A 411 -30.50 5.86 -6.61
CA ASP A 411 -30.74 4.41 -6.77
C ASP A 411 -30.74 3.95 -8.24
N GLY A 412 -30.72 4.87 -9.21
CA GLY A 412 -30.65 4.56 -10.64
C GLY A 412 -32.00 4.26 -11.29
N LEU A 413 -33.09 4.19 -10.52
CA LEU A 413 -34.44 3.95 -11.01
C LEU A 413 -35.43 5.06 -10.62
N LEU A 414 -35.71 5.21 -9.32
CA LEU A 414 -36.66 6.24 -8.84
C LEU A 414 -35.99 7.60 -8.68
N ASN A 415 -34.73 7.59 -8.23
CA ASN A 415 -33.91 8.75 -7.90
C ASN A 415 -34.67 9.76 -7.03
N ILE A 416 -35.31 9.25 -5.97
CA ILE A 416 -35.98 10.08 -4.95
C ILE A 416 -35.46 9.76 -3.55
N PRO A 417 -35.29 10.77 -2.68
CA PRO A 417 -34.94 10.53 -1.28
C PRO A 417 -36.03 9.75 -0.53
N TYR A 418 -35.61 8.96 0.47
CA TYR A 418 -36.49 8.12 1.29
C TYR A 418 -37.69 8.86 1.88
N TYR A 419 -37.49 10.06 2.42
CA TYR A 419 -38.58 10.81 3.05
C TYR A 419 -39.61 11.33 2.04
N GLU A 420 -39.20 11.65 0.82
CA GLU A 420 -40.13 11.96 -0.27
C GLU A 420 -40.93 10.72 -0.67
N PHE A 421 -40.23 9.59 -0.86
CA PHE A 421 -40.86 8.31 -1.14
C PHE A 421 -41.88 7.92 -0.07
N LEU A 422 -41.52 8.06 1.21
CA LEU A 422 -42.37 7.77 2.37
C LEU A 422 -43.71 8.53 2.30
N MET A 423 -43.69 9.83 1.96
CA MET A 423 -44.90 10.66 1.88
C MET A 423 -45.93 10.19 0.84
N GLY A 424 -45.52 9.39 -0.15
CA GLY A 424 -46.44 8.85 -1.16
C GLY A 424 -47.39 7.76 -0.64
N PHE A 425 -47.11 7.17 0.52
CA PHE A 425 -47.86 6.03 1.07
C PHE A 425 -49.06 6.45 1.94
N ASP A 426 -50.07 5.57 2.00
CA ASP A 426 -51.28 5.76 2.80
C ASP A 426 -51.16 5.15 4.21
N LEU A 427 -50.35 4.11 4.36
CA LEU A 427 -50.19 3.34 5.58
C LEU A 427 -48.78 2.75 5.66
N THR A 428 -48.18 2.74 6.85
CA THR A 428 -46.94 1.99 7.10
C THR A 428 -47.14 0.91 8.16
N LEU A 429 -46.49 -0.24 7.97
CA LEU A 429 -46.64 -1.40 8.86
C LEU A 429 -45.26 -1.88 9.33
N PHE A 430 -44.96 -1.70 10.63
CA PHE A 430 -43.71 -2.14 11.25
C PHE A 430 -43.98 -3.11 12.40
N PRO A 431 -44.38 -4.37 12.11
CA PRO A 431 -44.69 -5.38 13.12
C PRO A 431 -43.42 -6.00 13.74
N SER A 432 -42.48 -5.14 14.15
CA SER A 432 -41.15 -5.51 14.62
C SER A 432 -41.20 -6.41 15.87
N TYR A 433 -40.37 -7.45 15.85
CA TYR A 433 -40.11 -8.31 17.00
C TYR A 433 -38.95 -7.79 17.86
N TYR A 434 -37.87 -7.30 17.24
CA TYR A 434 -36.72 -6.73 17.93
C TYR A 434 -36.42 -5.32 17.38
N GLU A 435 -36.81 -4.32 18.15
CA GLU A 435 -36.64 -2.91 17.76
C GLU A 435 -36.39 -2.03 18.99
N PRO A 436 -35.11 -1.81 19.35
CA PRO A 436 -34.74 -1.11 20.57
C PRO A 436 -35.38 0.27 20.74
N TRP A 437 -35.55 1.02 19.64
CA TRP A 437 -36.36 2.23 19.60
C TRP A 437 -37.47 2.10 18.56
N GLY A 438 -37.18 2.39 17.29
CA GLY A 438 -38.18 2.40 16.23
C GLY A 438 -38.22 3.74 15.52
N TYR A 439 -37.16 4.04 14.76
CA TYR A 439 -37.10 5.25 13.94
C TYR A 439 -38.17 5.27 12.87
N THR A 440 -38.30 4.17 12.13
CA THR A 440 -39.19 4.09 10.99
C THR A 440 -40.67 4.36 11.33
N PRO A 441 -41.25 3.80 12.42
CA PRO A 441 -42.59 4.18 12.87
C PRO A 441 -42.67 5.63 13.38
N MET A 442 -41.65 6.13 14.07
CA MET A 442 -41.59 7.51 14.55
C MET A 442 -41.53 8.52 13.39
N GLU A 443 -40.68 8.28 12.41
CA GLU A 443 -40.52 9.05 11.18
C GLU A 443 -41.82 9.01 10.37
N SER A 444 -42.44 7.83 10.19
CA SER A 444 -43.74 7.73 9.52
C SER A 444 -44.80 8.61 10.19
N THR A 445 -44.83 8.61 11.51
CA THR A 445 -45.72 9.45 12.30
C THR A 445 -45.39 10.95 12.12
N ALA A 446 -44.10 11.31 12.08
CA ALA A 446 -43.66 12.68 11.84
C ALA A 446 -44.03 13.19 10.44
N TYR A 447 -43.97 12.33 9.42
CA TYR A 447 -44.44 12.64 8.06
C TYR A 447 -45.96 12.48 7.91
N GLY A 448 -46.70 12.27 9.00
CA GLY A 448 -48.17 12.28 9.01
C GLY A 448 -48.82 11.03 8.41
N ILE A 449 -48.10 9.91 8.38
CA ILE A 449 -48.61 8.66 7.81
C ILE A 449 -49.07 7.76 8.96
N PRO A 450 -50.34 7.30 8.96
CA PRO A 450 -50.80 6.30 9.90
C PRO A 450 -49.87 5.09 9.91
N THR A 451 -49.56 4.58 11.09
CA THR A 451 -48.53 3.55 11.24
C THR A 451 -48.92 2.47 12.24
N LEU A 452 -48.42 1.25 12.04
CA LEU A 452 -48.49 0.16 13.01
C LEU A 452 -47.10 -0.12 13.58
N SER A 453 -47.02 -0.28 14.91
CA SER A 453 -45.85 -0.74 15.64
C SER A 453 -46.25 -1.78 16.70
N THR A 454 -45.32 -2.26 17.52
CA THR A 454 -45.53 -3.36 18.47
C THR A 454 -45.23 -2.99 19.91
N SER A 455 -45.71 -3.81 20.84
CA SER A 455 -45.35 -3.71 22.27
C SER A 455 -43.91 -4.09 22.60
N LEU A 456 -43.13 -4.57 21.62
CA LEU A 456 -41.69 -4.85 21.74
C LEU A 456 -40.83 -3.76 21.11
N SER A 457 -41.43 -2.77 20.43
CA SER A 457 -40.74 -1.57 19.96
C SER A 457 -40.60 -0.54 21.09
N GLY A 458 -39.43 0.09 21.21
CA GLY A 458 -39.23 1.21 22.14
C GLY A 458 -40.19 2.38 21.91
N TYR A 459 -40.40 2.77 20.65
CA TYR A 459 -41.35 3.80 20.24
C TYR A 459 -42.79 3.38 20.56
N GLY A 460 -43.16 2.12 20.31
CA GLY A 460 -44.47 1.60 20.67
C GLY A 460 -44.75 1.63 22.17
N ASN A 461 -43.75 1.32 23.00
CA ASN A 461 -43.82 1.46 24.46
C ASN A 461 -43.97 2.92 24.88
N TRP A 462 -43.22 3.83 24.26
CA TRP A 462 -43.33 5.26 24.54
C TRP A 462 -44.72 5.80 24.17
N VAL A 463 -45.27 5.45 23.00
CA VAL A 463 -46.63 5.88 22.61
C VAL A 463 -47.68 5.38 23.61
N LYS A 464 -47.58 4.12 24.06
CA LYS A 464 -48.47 3.59 25.11
C LYS A 464 -48.36 4.38 26.41
N SER A 465 -47.16 4.84 26.78
CA SER A 465 -46.93 5.61 28.01
C SER A 465 -47.59 6.99 28.02
N LEU A 466 -47.96 7.53 26.84
CA LEU A 466 -48.65 8.82 26.74
C LEU A 466 -50.08 8.77 27.30
N ASN A 467 -50.67 7.58 27.47
CA ASN A 467 -52.07 7.39 27.90
C ASN A 467 -53.09 8.14 27.02
N ILE A 468 -52.82 8.25 25.71
CA ILE A 468 -53.72 8.83 24.70
C ILE A 468 -54.21 7.68 23.79
N ASP A 469 -55.49 7.67 23.42
CA ASP A 469 -56.01 6.72 22.44
C ASP A 469 -55.51 7.09 21.04
N THR A 470 -54.40 6.47 20.64
CA THR A 470 -53.76 6.64 19.34
C THR A 470 -54.19 5.58 18.33
N SER A 471 -55.09 4.67 18.73
CA SER A 471 -55.30 3.39 18.08
C SER A 471 -55.64 3.53 16.58
N GLN A 472 -56.44 4.53 16.19
CA GLN A 472 -56.83 4.73 14.79
C GLN A 472 -55.70 5.16 13.84
N TYR A 473 -54.57 5.70 14.35
CA TYR A 473 -53.51 6.29 13.52
C TYR A 473 -52.08 5.89 13.92
N ILE A 474 -51.85 5.44 15.15
CA ILE A 474 -50.64 4.74 15.59
C ILE A 474 -51.10 3.47 16.31
N ARG A 475 -51.22 2.36 15.56
CA ARG A 475 -51.71 1.10 16.11
C ARG A 475 -50.56 0.35 16.78
N ILE A 476 -50.62 0.18 18.09
CA ILE A 476 -49.66 -0.67 18.81
C ILE A 476 -50.29 -2.05 19.06
N ILE A 477 -49.78 -3.08 18.39
CA ILE A 477 -50.23 -4.46 18.57
C ILE A 477 -49.40 -5.18 19.65
N GLU A 478 -50.01 -6.14 20.33
CA GLU A 478 -49.25 -7.01 21.23
C GLU A 478 -48.36 -7.98 20.46
N ARG A 479 -47.10 -8.10 20.88
CA ARG A 479 -46.12 -8.98 20.28
C ARG A 479 -45.34 -9.73 21.36
N ASN A 480 -45.15 -11.03 21.16
CA ASN A 480 -44.30 -11.89 21.99
C ASN A 480 -43.69 -13.00 21.12
N ASP A 481 -42.98 -13.94 21.74
CA ASP A 481 -42.24 -15.00 21.04
C ASP A 481 -43.13 -15.99 20.28
N TYR A 482 -44.41 -16.09 20.64
CA TYR A 482 -45.31 -17.18 20.23
C TYR A 482 -46.63 -16.71 19.61
N ASN A 483 -46.86 -15.41 19.44
CA ASN A 483 -48.16 -14.86 19.01
C ASN A 483 -48.23 -14.41 17.53
N ASP A 484 -47.42 -14.99 16.65
CA ASP A 484 -47.33 -14.59 15.24
C ASP A 484 -48.71 -14.54 14.56
N ASP A 485 -49.55 -15.56 14.78
CA ASP A 485 -50.88 -15.63 14.17
C ASP A 485 -51.83 -14.54 14.65
N ASP A 486 -51.79 -14.20 15.94
CA ASP A 486 -52.61 -13.14 16.50
C ASP A 486 -52.10 -11.76 16.06
N ALA A 487 -50.78 -11.58 15.98
CA ALA A 487 -50.19 -10.37 15.41
C ALA A 487 -50.65 -10.17 13.96
N VAL A 488 -50.60 -11.22 13.12
CA VAL A 488 -51.12 -11.19 11.75
C VAL A 488 -52.61 -10.82 11.72
N LYS A 489 -53.47 -11.43 12.56
CA LYS A 489 -54.90 -11.09 12.60
C LYS A 489 -55.11 -9.59 12.90
N ASN A 490 -54.36 -9.03 13.84
CA ASN A 490 -54.45 -7.62 14.20
C ASN A 490 -53.95 -6.70 13.07
N ILE A 491 -52.88 -7.07 12.37
CA ILE A 491 -52.40 -6.32 11.18
C ILE A 491 -53.49 -6.30 10.11
N VAL A 492 -54.07 -7.46 9.80
CA VAL A 492 -55.14 -7.59 8.80
C VAL A 492 -56.35 -6.73 9.19
N SER A 493 -56.80 -6.80 10.45
CA SER A 493 -57.90 -5.96 10.96
C SER A 493 -57.61 -4.47 10.76
N TYR A 494 -56.41 -4.04 11.13
CA TYR A 494 -56.03 -2.63 11.01
C TYR A 494 -56.00 -2.16 9.56
N VAL A 495 -55.49 -2.97 8.63
CA VAL A 495 -55.53 -2.62 7.19
C VAL A 495 -56.97 -2.48 6.71
N PHE A 496 -57.87 -3.40 7.06
CA PHE A 496 -59.27 -3.30 6.67
C PHE A 496 -59.97 -2.07 7.28
N GLU A 497 -59.67 -1.71 8.53
CA GLU A 497 -60.16 -0.48 9.15
C GLU A 497 -59.71 0.77 8.36
N GLN A 498 -58.43 0.82 7.95
CA GLN A 498 -57.88 1.95 7.18
C GLN A 498 -58.45 2.06 5.76
N LEU A 499 -58.82 0.93 5.15
CA LEU A 499 -59.44 0.90 3.81
C LEU A 499 -60.84 1.55 3.80
N GLN A 500 -61.57 1.52 4.92
CA GLN A 500 -62.92 2.11 5.05
C GLN A 500 -62.92 3.62 5.27
N LEU A 501 -61.76 4.24 5.55
CA LEU A 501 -61.68 5.67 5.85
C LEU A 501 -61.85 6.54 4.59
N SER A 502 -62.61 7.63 4.74
CA SER A 502 -62.69 8.70 3.74
C SER A 502 -61.41 9.54 3.69
N GLU A 503 -61.22 10.33 2.63
CA GLU A 503 -60.05 11.23 2.53
C GLU A 503 -60.03 12.29 3.63
N GLU A 504 -61.19 12.81 4.04
CA GLU A 504 -61.31 13.77 5.13
C GLU A 504 -60.90 13.15 6.47
N GLN A 505 -61.32 11.90 6.74
CA GLN A 505 -60.89 11.15 7.91
C GLN A 505 -59.38 10.90 7.89
N ARG A 506 -58.80 10.51 6.74
CA ARG A 506 -57.34 10.33 6.60
C ARG A 506 -56.57 11.62 6.83
N LYS A 507 -57.09 12.76 6.38
CA LYS A 507 -56.49 14.08 6.66
C LYS A 507 -56.52 14.40 8.15
N SER A 508 -57.64 14.12 8.83
CA SER A 508 -57.73 14.27 10.29
C SER A 508 -56.76 13.35 11.05
N LEU A 509 -56.55 12.11 10.60
CA LEU A 509 -55.57 11.20 11.21
C LEU A 509 -54.12 11.69 11.02
N ARG A 510 -53.80 12.28 9.86
CA ARG A 510 -52.49 12.90 9.58
C ARG A 510 -52.18 14.01 10.60
N ASP A 511 -53.14 14.88 10.88
CA ASP A 511 -52.98 15.94 11.88
C ASP A 511 -52.73 15.37 13.29
N LYS A 512 -53.40 14.27 13.64
CA LYS A 512 -53.18 13.57 14.91
C LYS A 512 -51.80 12.90 14.98
N CYS A 513 -51.31 12.33 13.89
CA CYS A 513 -49.93 11.83 13.80
C CYS A 513 -48.93 12.94 14.10
N TRP A 514 -49.08 14.12 13.48
CA TRP A 514 -48.21 15.27 13.74
C TRP A 514 -48.25 15.74 15.20
N GLN A 515 -49.41 15.69 15.86
CA GLN A 515 -49.51 16.03 17.29
C GLN A 515 -48.68 15.09 18.16
N VAL A 516 -48.71 13.78 17.90
CA VAL A 516 -47.89 12.81 18.63
C VAL A 516 -46.40 12.97 18.29
N ALA A 517 -46.05 13.20 17.02
CA ALA A 517 -44.67 13.43 16.61
C ALA A 517 -44.03 14.65 17.31
N LYS A 518 -44.79 15.74 17.52
CA LYS A 518 -44.33 16.91 18.28
C LYS A 518 -43.97 16.58 19.73
N LEU A 519 -44.65 15.61 20.35
CA LEU A 519 -44.30 15.15 21.70
C LEU A 519 -42.96 14.41 21.73
N ALA A 520 -42.57 13.76 20.62
CA ALA A 520 -41.32 13.04 20.48
C ALA A 520 -40.13 13.94 20.10
N HIS A 521 -40.30 15.26 20.07
CA HIS A 521 -39.28 16.23 19.64
C HIS A 521 -38.13 16.39 20.66
N TRP A 522 -36.93 16.77 20.19
CA TRP A 522 -35.73 16.92 21.04
C TRP A 522 -35.93 17.87 22.22
N ASN A 523 -36.77 18.91 22.08
CA ASN A 523 -37.10 19.81 23.20
C ASN A 523 -37.65 19.07 24.44
N ASN A 524 -38.30 17.92 24.24
CA ASN A 524 -38.87 17.12 25.33
C ASN A 524 -37.94 15.98 25.76
N PHE A 525 -37.09 15.46 24.87
CA PHE A 525 -36.25 14.29 25.16
C PHE A 525 -34.83 14.64 25.59
N ILE A 526 -34.33 15.83 25.27
CA ILE A 526 -32.96 16.26 25.60
C ILE A 526 -32.72 16.33 27.11
N CYS A 527 -33.76 16.59 27.91
CA CYS A 527 -33.64 16.64 29.36
C CYS A 527 -33.17 15.32 29.98
N ASN A 528 -33.47 14.18 29.34
CA ASN A 528 -32.97 12.87 29.79
C ASN A 528 -31.45 12.74 29.62
N TYR A 529 -30.87 13.37 28.59
CA TYR A 529 -29.41 13.43 28.47
C TYR A 529 -28.79 14.29 29.57
N PHE A 530 -29.49 15.35 30.02
CA PHE A 530 -29.02 16.14 31.16
C PHE A 530 -29.04 15.33 32.47
N ASP A 531 -30.02 14.45 32.65
CA ASP A 531 -30.04 13.51 33.78
C ASP A 531 -28.87 12.50 33.72
N LEU A 532 -28.54 12.03 32.52
CA LEU A 532 -27.38 11.18 32.30
C LEU A 532 -26.06 11.91 32.67
N TYR A 533 -25.92 13.16 32.25
CA TYR A 533 -24.73 13.96 32.55
C TYR A 533 -24.62 14.33 34.03
N ASP A 534 -25.72 14.70 34.68
CA ASP A 534 -25.76 14.96 36.12
C ASP A 534 -25.30 13.72 36.91
N SER A 535 -25.79 12.52 36.54
CA SER A 535 -25.37 11.26 37.15
C SER A 535 -23.86 11.02 36.98
N ALA A 536 -23.32 11.22 35.76
CA ALA A 536 -21.89 11.02 35.50
C ALA A 536 -21.01 11.99 36.30
N ILE A 537 -21.43 13.25 36.41
CA ILE A 537 -20.71 14.28 37.18
C ILE A 537 -20.69 13.92 38.66
N ARG A 538 -21.83 13.52 39.23
CA ARG A 538 -21.93 13.17 40.66
C ARG A 538 -21.05 11.99 41.04
N GLU A 539 -20.98 10.96 40.20
CA GLU A 539 -20.06 9.84 40.43
C GLU A 539 -18.59 10.27 40.32
N SER A 540 -18.25 11.14 39.36
CA SER A 540 -16.90 11.71 39.26
C SER A 540 -16.54 12.56 40.49
N GLU A 541 -17.47 13.36 41.01
CA GLU A 541 -17.24 14.20 42.20
C GLU A 541 -16.96 13.37 43.47
N LYS A 542 -17.43 12.11 43.55
CA LYS A 542 -17.04 11.19 44.64
C LYS A 542 -15.54 10.87 44.66
N ARG A 543 -14.86 11.10 43.53
CA ARG A 543 -13.42 10.85 43.34
C ARG A 543 -12.57 12.13 43.40
N LEU A 544 -13.15 13.27 43.80
CA LEU A 544 -12.50 14.58 43.81
C LEU A 544 -11.14 14.61 44.52
N ASP A 545 -10.99 13.83 45.60
CA ASP A 545 -9.76 13.74 46.38
C ASP A 545 -8.56 13.22 45.56
N LEU A 546 -8.79 12.48 44.47
CA LEU A 546 -7.73 11.99 43.60
C LEU A 546 -7.10 13.08 42.72
N TYR A 547 -7.75 14.25 42.60
CA TYR A 547 -7.41 15.22 41.56
C TYR A 547 -7.63 16.69 41.89
N TYR A 548 -8.04 17.01 43.11
CA TYR A 548 -8.25 18.39 43.56
C TYR A 548 -7.01 19.29 43.35
N PHE A 549 -5.80 18.73 43.37
CA PHE A 549 -4.54 19.47 43.18
C PHE A 549 -4.13 19.67 41.71
N LYS A 550 -4.95 19.21 40.75
CA LYS A 550 -4.57 19.26 39.33
C LYS A 550 -4.46 20.70 38.82
N THR A 551 -3.29 21.04 38.31
CA THR A 551 -3.03 22.27 37.56
C THR A 551 -3.01 21.98 36.06
N ILE A 552 -3.29 23.00 35.23
CA ILE A 552 -3.03 22.89 33.80
C ILE A 552 -1.52 22.76 33.63
N LYS A 553 -1.06 21.77 32.86
CA LYS A 553 0.36 21.68 32.51
C LYS A 553 0.74 22.87 31.66
N ASP A 554 1.70 23.67 32.11
CA ASP A 554 2.29 24.71 31.28
C ASP A 554 3.02 24.05 30.10
N TYR A 555 2.73 24.54 28.90
CA TYR A 555 3.44 24.15 27.70
C TYR A 555 3.76 25.39 26.89
N VAL A 556 5.03 25.53 26.55
CA VAL A 556 5.43 26.47 25.52
C VAL A 556 5.27 25.73 24.22
N VAL A 557 4.17 26.00 23.50
CA VAL A 557 4.19 25.75 22.06
C VAL A 557 5.28 26.68 21.55
N THR A 558 6.44 26.11 21.22
CA THR A 558 7.25 26.75 20.21
C THR A 558 6.37 26.64 18.98
N SER A 559 5.56 27.67 18.73
CA SER A 559 5.14 27.93 17.36
C SER A 559 6.44 27.75 16.58
N PRO A 560 6.48 26.97 15.49
CA PRO A 560 7.52 27.26 14.51
C PRO A 560 7.36 28.76 14.35
N LYS A 561 8.38 29.51 14.76
CA LYS A 561 8.39 30.94 14.54
C LYS A 561 7.91 31.02 13.09
N GLU A 562 6.97 31.90 12.79
CA GLU A 562 7.16 32.65 11.56
C GLU A 562 8.51 33.34 11.79
N ILE A 563 9.57 32.56 11.59
CA ILE A 563 10.70 33.00 10.84
C ILE A 563 9.92 33.53 9.65
N GLU A 564 9.94 34.84 9.43
CA GLU A 564 10.06 35.28 8.06
C GLU A 564 11.18 34.40 7.54
N ILE A 565 10.84 33.18 7.08
CA ILE A 565 11.74 32.30 6.40
C ILE A 565 11.97 33.22 5.25
N ALA A 566 13.09 33.96 5.31
CA ALA A 566 13.59 34.67 4.17
C ALA A 566 13.37 33.65 3.08
N GLU A 567 12.50 33.95 2.11
CA GLU A 567 12.23 33.02 1.03
C GLU A 567 13.60 32.84 0.40
N TRP A 568 14.33 31.84 0.88
CA TRP A 568 15.65 31.51 0.43
C TRP A 568 15.32 30.76 -0.84
N ARG A 569 14.96 31.54 -1.86
CA ARG A 569 14.94 31.07 -3.21
C ARG A 569 16.36 30.60 -3.41
N LYS A 570 16.53 29.29 -3.55
CA LYS A 570 17.78 28.75 -4.07
C LYS A 570 17.93 29.40 -5.44
N VAL A 571 18.73 30.47 -5.48
CA VAL A 571 19.15 31.10 -6.72
C VAL A 571 20.15 30.13 -7.31
N TYR A 572 19.67 29.30 -8.23
CA TYR A 572 20.54 28.49 -9.06
C TYR A 572 21.24 29.44 -10.02
N VAL A 573 22.43 29.88 -9.65
CA VAL A 573 23.30 30.61 -10.56
C VAL A 573 23.80 29.60 -11.59
N LYS A 574 23.17 29.60 -12.77
CA LYS A 574 23.71 28.86 -13.90
C LYS A 574 24.93 29.63 -14.41
N PRO A 575 26.14 29.05 -14.41
CA PRO A 575 27.26 29.66 -15.09
C PRO A 575 26.91 29.85 -16.57
N GLU A 576 27.09 31.07 -17.09
CA GLU A 576 27.03 31.32 -18.53
C GLU A 576 28.33 30.82 -19.16
N TYR A 577 28.20 29.88 -20.09
CA TYR A 577 29.32 29.35 -20.85
C TYR A 577 29.43 30.07 -22.20
N PRO A 578 30.65 30.30 -22.72
CA PRO A 578 30.86 30.78 -24.08
C PRO A 578 30.10 29.92 -25.11
N ALA A 579 29.62 30.54 -26.19
CA ALA A 579 28.83 29.85 -27.22
C ALA A 579 29.55 28.62 -27.81
N SER A 580 30.88 28.64 -27.88
CA SER A 580 31.70 27.51 -28.34
C SER A 580 31.67 26.28 -27.41
N LEU A 581 31.30 26.45 -26.14
CA LEU A 581 31.22 25.36 -25.14
C LEU A 581 29.77 24.90 -24.87
N LEU A 582 28.75 25.51 -25.48
CA LEU A 582 27.36 25.05 -25.36
C LEU A 582 27.17 23.59 -25.80
N PRO A 583 27.83 23.08 -26.87
CA PRO A 583 27.78 21.65 -27.22
C PRO A 583 28.23 20.72 -26.09
N LEU A 584 29.27 21.11 -25.34
CA LEU A 584 29.75 20.36 -24.18
C LEU A 584 28.70 20.33 -23.08
N VAL A 585 28.13 21.50 -22.75
CA VAL A 585 27.13 21.64 -21.68
C VAL A 585 25.86 20.86 -22.00
N ASP A 586 25.42 20.83 -23.25
CA ASP A 586 24.27 20.01 -23.65
C ASP A 586 24.58 18.50 -23.57
N MET A 587 25.73 18.08 -24.09
CA MET A 587 26.14 16.67 -24.09
C MET A 587 26.24 16.09 -22.67
N ILE A 588 26.83 16.82 -21.71
CA ILE A 588 27.02 16.30 -20.34
C ILE A 588 25.71 16.17 -19.54
N GLN A 589 24.62 16.81 -19.99
CA GLN A 589 23.28 16.66 -19.42
C GLN A 589 22.59 15.36 -19.87
N ASN A 590 23.19 14.61 -20.79
CA ASN A 590 22.75 13.29 -21.20
C ASN A 590 23.81 12.26 -20.81
N LEU A 591 23.41 11.13 -20.22
CA LEU A 591 24.36 10.10 -19.79
C LEU A 591 24.98 9.29 -20.93
N TRP A 592 24.66 9.57 -22.20
CA TRP A 592 25.26 8.91 -23.38
C TRP A 592 26.79 8.88 -23.36
N TRP A 593 27.43 9.97 -22.93
CA TRP A 593 28.89 10.04 -22.83
C TRP A 593 29.48 8.97 -21.89
N THR A 594 28.70 8.40 -20.96
CA THR A 594 29.20 7.40 -19.99
C THR A 594 29.55 6.05 -20.61
N TRP A 595 29.22 5.82 -21.89
CA TRP A 595 29.61 4.64 -22.67
C TRP A 595 30.17 4.97 -24.06
N ASP A 596 30.58 6.23 -24.31
CA ASP A 596 31.33 6.65 -25.49
C ASP A 596 32.76 7.03 -25.08
N GLU A 597 33.74 6.23 -25.50
CA GLU A 597 35.13 6.35 -25.03
C GLU A 597 35.79 7.69 -25.41
N GLU A 598 35.55 8.19 -26.62
CA GLU A 598 36.12 9.48 -27.05
C GLU A 598 35.52 10.65 -26.24
N ALA A 599 34.23 10.57 -25.88
CA ALA A 599 33.61 11.56 -25.00
C ALA A 599 34.19 11.51 -23.59
N ILE A 600 34.42 10.31 -23.02
CA ILE A 600 35.06 10.14 -21.71
C ILE A 600 36.48 10.71 -21.73
N GLU A 601 37.25 10.41 -22.78
CA GLU A 601 38.62 10.90 -22.94
C GLU A 601 38.66 12.42 -23.10
N LEU A 602 37.75 13.00 -23.88
CA LEU A 602 37.60 14.45 -24.00
C LEU A 602 37.38 15.09 -22.62
N LEU A 603 36.42 14.56 -21.83
CA LEU A 603 36.09 15.10 -20.51
C LEU A 603 37.25 14.96 -19.52
N LYS A 604 37.93 13.81 -19.50
CA LYS A 604 39.11 13.58 -18.67
C LYS A 604 40.26 14.54 -19.00
N ASN A 605 40.45 14.84 -20.29
CA ASN A 605 41.52 15.72 -20.77
C ASN A 605 41.28 17.21 -20.50
N ILE A 606 40.05 17.63 -20.17
CA ILE A 606 39.78 19.02 -19.75
C ILE A 606 40.61 19.38 -18.52
N ASN A 607 40.55 18.55 -17.48
CA ASN A 607 41.39 18.67 -16.30
C ASN A 607 41.44 17.33 -15.54
N PRO A 608 42.53 16.53 -15.69
CA PRO A 608 42.61 15.21 -15.08
C PRO A 608 42.52 15.20 -13.54
N VAL A 609 42.99 16.28 -12.90
CA VAL A 609 42.96 16.41 -11.43
C VAL A 609 41.54 16.66 -10.93
N TYR A 610 40.80 17.57 -11.59
CA TYR A 610 39.41 17.85 -11.23
C TYR A 610 38.48 16.68 -11.60
N TRP A 611 38.77 15.96 -12.69
CA TRP A 611 38.06 14.73 -13.05
C TRP A 611 38.07 13.70 -11.90
N ILE A 612 39.25 13.42 -11.33
CA ILE A 612 39.38 12.49 -10.20
C ILE A 612 38.71 13.05 -8.92
N LYS A 613 38.95 14.32 -8.60
CA LYS A 613 38.37 14.97 -7.39
C LYS A 613 36.84 15.06 -7.43
N SER A 614 36.25 15.13 -8.61
CA SER A 614 34.81 15.19 -8.84
C SER A 614 34.15 13.81 -8.91
N GLU A 615 34.89 12.72 -8.66
CA GLU A 615 34.40 11.35 -8.81
C GLU A 615 33.87 11.07 -10.24
N ASN A 616 34.61 11.55 -11.25
CA ASN A 616 34.29 11.39 -12.67
C ASN A 616 32.94 12.05 -13.06
N ASN A 617 32.59 13.15 -12.41
CA ASN A 617 31.36 13.91 -12.70
C ASN A 617 31.71 15.20 -13.46
N PRO A 618 31.39 15.30 -14.77
CA PRO A 618 31.75 16.47 -15.57
C PRO A 618 31.06 17.75 -15.12
N ILE A 619 29.83 17.68 -14.60
CA ILE A 619 29.11 18.87 -14.09
C ILE A 619 29.82 19.41 -12.86
N ALA A 620 30.14 18.53 -11.90
CA ALA A 620 30.89 18.92 -10.71
C ALA A 620 32.32 19.38 -11.04
N MET A 621 32.96 18.80 -12.07
CA MET A 621 34.27 19.23 -12.56
C MET A 621 34.22 20.66 -13.12
N LEU A 622 33.24 20.98 -13.95
CA LEU A 622 33.08 22.33 -14.51
C LEU A 622 32.77 23.38 -13.42
N GLU A 623 32.05 23.01 -12.35
CA GLU A 623 31.84 23.87 -11.19
C GLU A 623 33.13 24.15 -10.39
N MET A 624 34.14 23.26 -10.47
CA MET A 624 35.44 23.45 -9.82
C MET A 624 36.39 24.34 -10.63
N MET A 625 36.11 24.57 -11.91
CA MET A 625 36.94 25.40 -12.79
C MET A 625 36.70 26.89 -12.54
N SER A 626 37.77 27.67 -12.63
CA SER A 626 37.72 29.13 -12.65
C SER A 626 37.21 29.68 -13.98
N TYR A 627 36.69 30.91 -13.97
CA TYR A 627 36.24 31.60 -15.18
C TYR A 627 37.36 31.72 -16.24
N GLU A 628 38.60 31.97 -15.81
CA GLU A 628 39.75 32.06 -16.71
C GLU A 628 40.05 30.72 -17.40
N GLU A 629 39.97 29.61 -16.68
CA GLU A 629 40.14 28.26 -17.24
C GLU A 629 39.07 27.94 -18.29
N ILE A 630 37.80 28.31 -18.01
CA ILE A 630 36.69 28.14 -18.96
C ILE A 630 36.92 28.98 -20.23
N ILE A 631 37.35 30.23 -20.10
CA ILE A 631 37.65 31.10 -21.25
C ILE A 631 38.83 30.56 -22.05
N ASN A 632 39.88 30.05 -21.39
CA ASN A 632 41.02 29.46 -22.09
C ASN A 632 40.64 28.18 -22.84
N LEU A 633 39.82 27.32 -22.24
CA LEU A 633 39.27 26.13 -22.90
C LEU A 633 38.44 26.50 -24.14
N SER A 634 37.68 27.60 -24.06
CA SER A 634 36.88 28.09 -25.20
C SER A 634 37.70 28.61 -26.39
N LYS A 635 39.00 28.89 -26.18
CA LYS A 635 39.95 29.37 -27.20
C LYS A 635 40.87 28.26 -27.73
N ASP A 636 40.86 27.09 -27.12
CA ASP A 636 41.64 25.93 -27.56
C ASP A 636 40.98 25.33 -28.81
N GLN A 637 41.60 25.56 -29.96
CA GLN A 637 41.04 25.18 -31.25
C GLN A 637 40.99 23.65 -31.43
N ASP A 638 42.00 22.93 -30.93
CA ASP A 638 42.07 21.46 -31.01
C ASP A 638 40.98 20.82 -30.15
N PHE A 639 40.73 21.38 -28.96
CA PHE A 639 39.64 20.94 -28.09
C PHE A 639 38.27 21.16 -28.75
N ILE A 640 38.02 22.35 -29.30
CA ILE A 640 36.74 22.71 -29.91
C ILE A 640 36.44 21.86 -31.15
N GLU A 641 37.44 21.58 -32.00
CA GLU A 641 37.27 20.70 -33.16
C GLU A 641 36.88 19.27 -32.74
N LYS A 642 37.55 18.71 -31.72
CA LYS A 642 37.20 17.41 -31.15
C LYS A 642 35.80 17.40 -30.54
N LEU A 643 35.47 18.43 -29.75
CA LEU A 643 34.14 18.58 -29.14
C LEU A 643 33.04 18.59 -30.20
N ASN A 644 33.20 19.37 -31.28
CA ASN A 644 32.21 19.46 -32.33
C ASN A 644 32.05 18.13 -33.10
N SER A 645 33.13 17.38 -33.31
CA SER A 645 33.07 16.05 -33.92
C SER A 645 32.27 15.06 -33.07
N ILE A 646 32.57 14.99 -31.77
CA ILE A 646 31.87 14.12 -30.81
C ILE A 646 30.41 14.55 -30.67
N TYR A 647 30.15 15.86 -30.56
CA TYR A 647 28.80 16.39 -30.46
C TYR A 647 27.99 16.11 -31.72
N LYS A 648 28.60 16.16 -32.91
CA LYS A 648 27.93 15.74 -34.15
C LYS A 648 27.50 14.28 -34.09
N ARG A 649 28.39 13.37 -33.63
CA ARG A 649 28.04 11.96 -33.43
C ARG A 649 26.90 11.79 -32.43
N PHE A 650 26.93 12.53 -31.33
CA PHE A 650 25.83 12.56 -30.35
C PHE A 650 24.51 13.04 -30.99
N THR A 651 24.52 14.13 -31.76
CA THR A 651 23.29 14.64 -32.41
C THR A 651 22.78 13.68 -33.48
N ASP A 652 23.68 13.07 -34.26
CA ASP A 652 23.33 12.07 -35.28
C ASP A 652 22.68 10.86 -34.59
N TYR A 653 23.28 10.36 -33.49
CA TYR A 653 22.71 9.32 -32.64
C TYR A 653 21.31 9.69 -32.14
N MET A 654 21.14 10.89 -31.57
CA MET A 654 19.85 11.33 -31.02
C MET A 654 18.78 11.58 -32.09
N SER A 655 19.17 11.83 -33.35
CA SER A 655 18.25 12.16 -34.45
C SER A 655 17.53 10.95 -35.08
N ILE A 656 18.02 9.73 -34.83
CA ILE A 656 17.46 8.50 -35.40
C ILE A 656 16.06 8.28 -34.81
N SER A 657 15.04 8.29 -35.66
CA SER A 657 13.65 8.04 -35.24
C SER A 657 13.49 6.63 -34.67
N PRO A 658 12.67 6.43 -33.63
CA PRO A 658 12.44 5.12 -33.04
C PRO A 658 11.96 4.12 -34.10
N TYR A 659 12.31 2.84 -33.89
CA TYR A 659 11.98 1.75 -34.80
C TYR A 659 10.47 1.75 -35.12
N LYS A 660 10.12 2.02 -36.39
CA LYS A 660 8.75 2.40 -36.82
C LYS A 660 7.70 1.29 -36.75
N GLU A 661 8.07 0.03 -36.52
CA GLU A 661 7.12 -1.09 -36.56
C GLU A 661 6.33 -1.31 -35.25
N ASN A 662 6.60 -0.57 -34.17
CA ASN A 662 5.87 -0.73 -32.92
C ASN A 662 5.39 0.63 -32.36
N ASP A 663 4.08 0.92 -32.50
CA ASP A 663 3.34 1.92 -31.69
C ASP A 663 3.30 1.57 -30.18
N LYS A 664 4.20 0.71 -29.71
CA LYS A 664 4.21 0.12 -28.37
C LYS A 664 5.29 0.78 -27.53
N LEU A 665 4.88 1.49 -26.50
CA LEU A 665 5.77 2.01 -25.45
C LEU A 665 5.81 1.03 -24.27
N VAL A 666 7.02 0.71 -23.77
CA VAL A 666 7.21 -0.10 -22.56
C VAL A 666 7.56 0.80 -21.38
N ALA A 667 6.82 0.67 -20.27
CA ALA A 667 7.20 1.24 -18.99
C ALA A 667 8.02 0.24 -18.19
N TYR A 668 9.28 0.56 -17.90
CA TYR A 668 10.19 -0.25 -17.11
C TYR A 668 10.28 0.30 -15.69
N LEU A 669 9.90 -0.49 -14.69
CA LEU A 669 9.86 -0.08 -13.28
C LEU A 669 10.88 -0.89 -12.49
N CYS A 670 11.78 -0.19 -11.79
CA CYS A 670 12.82 -0.80 -10.97
C CYS A 670 13.14 0.11 -9.78
N MET A 671 13.50 -0.49 -8.64
CA MET A 671 13.92 0.25 -7.45
C MET A 671 15.30 0.91 -7.65
N GLU A 672 16.17 0.30 -8.46
CA GLU A 672 17.56 0.75 -8.65
C GLU A 672 18.04 0.74 -10.12
N TYR A 673 18.96 1.66 -10.44
CA TYR A 673 19.58 1.81 -11.77
C TYR A 673 21.08 2.15 -11.68
N GLY A 674 21.92 1.23 -12.12
CA GLY A 674 23.38 1.35 -12.09
C GLY A 674 23.94 1.91 -13.39
N ILE A 675 23.72 3.21 -13.66
CA ILE A 675 24.19 3.86 -14.89
C ILE A 675 25.66 4.31 -14.76
N HIS A 676 25.94 5.11 -13.73
CA HIS A 676 27.26 5.64 -13.40
C HIS A 676 27.39 5.91 -11.89
N ALA A 677 28.61 5.91 -11.34
CA ALA A 677 28.88 5.93 -9.91
C ALA A 677 28.40 7.19 -9.15
N PHE A 678 28.42 8.37 -9.79
CA PHE A 678 27.97 9.62 -9.15
C PHE A 678 26.43 9.67 -8.96
N LEU A 679 25.67 8.89 -9.73
CA LEU A 679 24.22 8.82 -9.60
C LEU A 679 23.87 7.71 -8.62
N LYS A 680 23.68 8.07 -7.34
CA LYS A 680 23.61 7.11 -6.23
C LYS A 680 22.24 6.43 -6.11
N ILE A 681 21.80 5.76 -7.16
CA ILE A 681 20.50 5.09 -7.25
C ILE A 681 20.63 3.56 -7.46
N TYR A 682 21.75 2.97 -7.05
CA TYR A 682 21.95 1.52 -7.09
C TYR A 682 22.80 1.00 -5.93
N SER A 683 22.67 -0.30 -5.64
CA SER A 683 23.38 -1.01 -4.59
C SER A 683 24.10 -2.28 -5.06
N GLY A 684 23.64 -2.91 -6.14
CA GLY A 684 24.11 -4.23 -6.54
C GLY A 684 23.94 -4.58 -8.02
N GLY A 685 24.00 -5.90 -8.30
CA GLY A 685 23.98 -6.44 -9.67
C GLY A 685 22.67 -6.21 -10.42
N LEU A 686 21.52 -6.19 -9.71
CA LEU A 686 20.21 -5.90 -10.29
C LEU A 686 20.17 -4.47 -10.86
N GLY A 687 20.64 -3.48 -10.09
CA GLY A 687 20.75 -2.11 -10.57
C GLY A 687 21.66 -1.99 -11.79
N ILE A 688 22.84 -2.63 -11.79
CA ILE A 688 23.74 -2.60 -12.95
C ILE A 688 23.08 -3.21 -14.19
N LEU A 689 22.35 -4.32 -14.04
CA LEU A 689 21.59 -4.91 -15.14
C LEU A 689 20.53 -3.94 -15.65
N ALA A 690 19.71 -3.36 -14.76
CA ALA A 690 18.70 -2.37 -15.15
C ALA A 690 19.33 -1.19 -15.90
N GLY A 691 20.52 -0.76 -15.48
CA GLY A 691 21.27 0.30 -16.16
C GLY A 691 21.77 -0.09 -17.54
N ASP A 692 22.37 -1.27 -17.67
CA ASP A 692 22.82 -1.83 -18.95
C ASP A 692 21.63 -2.03 -19.91
N TYR A 693 20.47 -2.42 -19.40
CA TYR A 693 19.24 -2.57 -20.17
C TYR A 693 18.76 -1.25 -20.76
N LEU A 694 18.83 -0.14 -20.00
CA LEU A 694 18.49 1.19 -20.54
C LEU A 694 19.49 1.67 -21.60
N LYS A 695 20.79 1.35 -21.45
CA LYS A 695 21.82 1.71 -22.42
C LYS A 695 21.64 0.94 -23.72
N GLU A 696 21.39 -0.36 -23.62
CA GLU A 696 21.14 -1.24 -24.77
C GLU A 696 19.83 -0.84 -25.48
N ALA A 697 18.77 -0.52 -24.73
CA ALA A 697 17.52 0.02 -25.30
C ALA A 697 17.73 1.35 -26.00
N SER A 698 18.60 2.19 -25.45
CA SER A 698 18.99 3.45 -26.07
C SER A 698 19.68 3.19 -27.40
N ASP A 699 20.70 2.33 -27.43
CA ASP A 699 21.49 2.02 -28.63
C ASP A 699 20.66 1.36 -29.73
N SER A 700 19.86 0.36 -29.37
CA SER A 700 18.89 -0.33 -30.24
C SER A 700 17.67 0.53 -30.63
N ASN A 701 17.55 1.75 -30.08
CA ASN A 701 16.45 2.69 -30.31
C ASN A 701 15.05 2.10 -30.07
N PHE A 702 14.93 1.28 -29.02
CA PHE A 702 13.70 0.63 -28.62
C PHE A 702 12.88 1.55 -27.69
N PRO A 703 11.56 1.72 -27.91
CA PRO A 703 10.73 2.68 -27.15
C PRO A 703 10.45 2.22 -25.72
N ILE A 704 11.34 2.58 -24.80
CA ILE A 704 11.21 2.39 -23.35
C ILE A 704 11.16 3.72 -22.60
N VAL A 705 10.39 3.76 -21.53
CA VAL A 705 10.46 4.79 -20.49
C VAL A 705 10.67 4.11 -19.13
N ALA A 706 11.58 4.64 -18.31
CA ALA A 706 11.94 4.01 -17.04
C ALA A 706 11.47 4.85 -15.84
N PHE A 707 11.14 4.17 -14.73
CA PHE A 707 10.71 4.79 -13.48
C PHE A 707 11.44 4.19 -12.28
N GLY A 708 11.82 5.04 -11.33
CA GLY A 708 12.51 4.68 -10.09
C GLY A 708 12.41 5.77 -9.02
N LEU A 709 13.25 5.67 -7.98
CA LEU A 709 13.32 6.64 -6.88
C LEU A 709 14.66 7.39 -6.89
N LEU A 710 14.65 8.68 -6.54
CA LEU A 710 15.87 9.49 -6.39
C LEU A 710 16.30 9.52 -4.92
N PHE A 711 17.37 8.80 -4.57
CA PHE A 711 17.80 8.71 -3.19
C PHE A 711 18.72 9.86 -2.74
N ARG A 712 18.55 10.43 -1.54
CA ARG A 712 19.42 11.49 -1.01
C ARG A 712 20.84 11.02 -0.69
N TYR A 713 20.96 9.82 -0.11
CA TYR A 713 22.25 9.23 0.29
C TYR A 713 22.64 8.05 -0.61
N GLY A 714 21.67 7.43 -1.29
CA GLY A 714 21.85 6.22 -2.09
C GLY A 714 22.25 5.03 -1.23
N TYR A 715 23.16 4.21 -1.74
CA TYR A 715 23.84 3.17 -0.96
C TYR A 715 25.08 3.74 -0.24
N PHE A 716 25.61 3.00 0.73
CA PHE A 716 26.70 3.51 1.56
C PHE A 716 28.10 3.39 0.90
N LYS A 717 29.00 4.29 1.30
CA LYS A 717 30.45 4.13 1.08
C LYS A 717 31.02 3.26 2.18
N GLN A 718 31.78 2.24 1.78
CA GLN A 718 32.45 1.32 2.70
C GLN A 718 33.82 1.90 3.08
N LYS A 719 34.16 1.85 4.36
CA LYS A 719 35.55 1.96 4.84
C LYS A 719 35.86 0.77 5.74
N LEU A 720 37.13 0.44 5.88
CA LEU A 720 37.55 -0.58 6.83
C LEU A 720 38.18 0.03 8.08
N SER A 721 37.86 -0.54 9.24
CA SER A 721 38.53 -0.21 10.50
C SER A 721 39.95 -0.80 10.52
N ARG A 722 40.77 -0.39 11.51
CA ARG A 722 42.07 -1.00 11.76
C ARG A 722 41.97 -2.53 11.97
N LEU A 723 40.87 -3.03 12.52
CA LEU A 723 40.63 -4.46 12.75
C LEU A 723 40.03 -5.18 11.53
N GLY A 724 39.82 -4.49 10.41
CA GLY A 724 39.20 -5.06 9.21
C GLY A 724 37.67 -5.09 9.25
N GLU A 725 37.05 -4.34 10.16
CA GLU A 725 35.58 -4.27 10.26
C GLU A 725 35.03 -3.26 9.26
N GLN A 726 33.87 -3.57 8.68
CA GLN A 726 33.19 -2.68 7.77
C GLN A 726 32.57 -1.48 8.52
N ILE A 727 32.91 -0.27 8.08
CA ILE A 727 32.34 0.99 8.54
C ILE A 727 31.50 1.59 7.41
N VAL A 728 30.26 1.92 7.72
CA VAL A 728 29.24 2.43 6.79
C VAL A 728 29.22 3.96 6.84
N GLN A 729 29.39 4.62 5.69
CA GLN A 729 29.29 6.08 5.58
C GLN A 729 28.23 6.51 4.57
N TYR A 730 27.25 7.30 5.03
CA TYR A 730 26.21 7.90 4.19
C TYR A 730 26.58 9.33 3.82
N ILE A 731 26.91 9.56 2.55
CA ILE A 731 27.30 10.87 2.04
C ILE A 731 26.17 11.42 1.16
N PRO A 732 25.52 12.53 1.52
CA PRO A 732 24.42 13.08 0.72
C PRO A 732 24.93 13.52 -0.66
N GLN A 733 24.15 13.25 -1.71
CA GLN A 733 24.45 13.74 -3.05
C GLN A 733 23.89 15.15 -3.27
N LYS A 734 24.62 15.99 -4.02
CA LYS A 734 24.18 17.33 -4.41
C LYS A 734 23.43 17.24 -5.73
N PHE A 735 22.11 17.43 -5.70
CA PHE A 735 21.25 17.33 -6.89
C PHE A 735 21.61 18.34 -7.99
N THR A 736 22.22 19.48 -7.65
CA THR A 736 22.76 20.47 -8.60
C THR A 736 23.88 19.92 -9.48
N ASN A 737 24.61 18.93 -8.98
CA ASN A 737 25.75 18.33 -9.66
C ASN A 737 25.32 17.12 -10.51
N LEU A 738 24.03 16.81 -10.59
CA LEU A 738 23.53 15.67 -11.33
C LEU A 738 22.93 16.13 -12.67
N PRO A 739 23.04 15.33 -13.74
CA PRO A 739 22.39 15.58 -15.03
C PRO A 739 20.89 15.25 -14.95
N ILE A 740 20.18 15.98 -14.09
CA ILE A 740 18.75 15.82 -13.84
C ILE A 740 17.99 17.10 -14.16
N THR A 741 16.82 16.95 -14.78
CA THR A 741 15.94 18.07 -15.12
C THR A 741 14.61 17.96 -14.40
N ALA A 742 14.13 19.08 -13.89
CA ALA A 742 12.83 19.17 -13.24
C ALA A 742 11.70 18.93 -14.25
N VAL A 743 10.77 18.01 -13.97
CA VAL A 743 9.54 17.89 -14.76
C VAL A 743 8.56 18.96 -14.31
N ARG A 744 8.05 19.73 -15.27
CA ARG A 744 7.18 20.88 -15.03
C ARG A 744 5.81 20.69 -15.67
N ASN A 745 4.79 21.28 -15.07
CA ASN A 745 3.45 21.37 -15.65
C ASN A 745 3.38 22.50 -16.70
N ASN A 746 2.21 22.68 -17.32
CA ASN A 746 1.98 23.71 -18.34
C ASN A 746 2.18 25.15 -17.82
N ASP A 747 2.07 25.35 -16.51
CA ASP A 747 2.28 26.65 -15.85
C ASP A 747 3.74 26.90 -15.44
N GLY A 748 4.67 25.99 -15.78
CA GLY A 748 6.09 26.07 -15.42
C GLY A 748 6.40 25.71 -13.95
N GLN A 749 5.40 25.28 -13.18
CA GLN A 749 5.56 24.82 -11.80
C GLN A 749 6.01 23.35 -11.76
N TRP A 750 6.58 22.92 -10.63
CA TRP A 750 6.95 21.52 -10.41
C TRP A 750 5.75 20.61 -10.58
N LEU A 751 5.85 19.60 -11.44
CA LEU A 751 4.88 18.53 -11.48
C LEU A 751 5.07 17.67 -10.23
N LYS A 752 4.00 17.55 -9.44
CA LYS A 752 3.98 16.79 -8.19
C LYS A 752 2.86 15.76 -8.22
N ILE A 753 3.12 14.63 -7.62
CA ILE A 753 2.13 13.59 -7.32
C ILE A 753 1.95 13.51 -5.80
N HIS A 754 0.88 12.85 -5.35
CA HIS A 754 0.67 12.62 -3.93
C HIS A 754 0.29 11.17 -3.66
N LEU A 755 0.74 10.66 -2.51
CA LEU A 755 0.50 9.33 -2.02
C LEU A 755 -0.30 9.42 -0.71
N PRO A 756 -1.51 8.84 -0.63
CA PRO A 756 -2.30 8.89 0.58
C PRO A 756 -1.73 7.93 1.64
N LEU A 757 -1.25 8.47 2.76
CA LEU A 757 -0.76 7.72 3.93
C LEU A 757 -1.72 7.91 5.13
N PRO A 758 -1.64 7.09 6.20
CA PRO A 758 -2.35 7.30 7.47
C PRO A 758 -2.27 8.76 7.98
N GLY A 759 -3.41 9.45 8.05
CA GLY A 759 -3.54 10.81 8.60
C GLY A 759 -3.02 11.96 7.73
N ARG A 760 -2.41 11.71 6.55
CA ARG A 760 -1.79 12.75 5.71
C ARG A 760 -1.55 12.32 4.25
N ASN A 761 -1.24 13.28 3.39
CA ASN A 761 -0.74 13.03 2.03
C ASN A 761 0.76 13.30 1.98
N VAL A 762 1.52 12.40 1.35
CA VAL A 762 2.93 12.60 1.04
C VAL A 762 3.08 13.01 -0.41
N TYR A 763 3.81 14.08 -0.68
CA TYR A 763 4.02 14.60 -2.03
C TYR A 763 5.37 14.16 -2.57
N ALA A 764 5.44 13.86 -3.87
CA ALA A 764 6.70 13.59 -4.54
C ALA A 764 6.86 14.48 -5.78
N LYS A 765 8.06 15.06 -5.95
CA LYS A 765 8.47 15.74 -7.19
C LYS A 765 9.02 14.71 -8.17
N ILE A 766 8.97 15.07 -9.46
CA ILE A 766 9.44 14.21 -10.54
C ILE A 766 10.68 14.84 -11.18
N TRP A 767 11.76 14.07 -11.22
CA TRP A 767 13.00 14.40 -11.92
C TRP A 767 13.12 13.54 -13.18
N GLN A 768 13.73 14.07 -14.23
CA GLN A 768 14.05 13.34 -15.45
C GLN A 768 15.57 13.23 -15.59
N VAL A 769 16.05 12.03 -15.90
CA VAL A 769 17.42 11.72 -16.30
C VAL A 769 17.39 11.23 -17.74
N LYS A 770 18.26 11.78 -18.60
CA LYS A 770 18.39 11.33 -19.99
C LYS A 770 19.49 10.25 -20.07
N VAL A 771 19.11 9.04 -20.43
CA VAL A 771 20.02 7.91 -20.66
C VAL A 771 20.06 7.64 -22.15
N GLY A 772 20.89 8.39 -22.87
CA GLY A 772 20.86 8.43 -24.33
C GLY A 772 19.49 8.88 -24.83
N ARG A 773 18.78 8.00 -25.55
CA ARG A 773 17.43 8.22 -26.08
C ARG A 773 16.32 7.92 -25.05
N ILE A 774 16.65 7.25 -23.94
CA ILE A 774 15.68 6.80 -22.94
C ILE A 774 15.49 7.85 -21.85
N ALA A 775 14.24 8.10 -21.48
CA ALA A 775 13.89 8.91 -20.32
C ALA A 775 13.73 8.04 -19.07
N LEU A 776 14.51 8.33 -18.03
CA LEU A 776 14.37 7.75 -16.69
C LEU A 776 13.78 8.81 -15.76
N TYR A 777 12.58 8.54 -15.23
CA TYR A 777 11.91 9.40 -14.26
C TYR A 777 12.15 8.91 -12.84
N LEU A 778 12.54 9.81 -11.94
CA LEU A 778 12.84 9.51 -10.56
C LEU A 778 11.96 10.32 -9.62
N LEU A 779 11.31 9.64 -8.68
CA LEU A 779 10.43 10.25 -7.67
C LEU A 779 11.22 10.65 -6.42
N ASP A 780 10.91 11.80 -5.86
CA ASP A 780 11.64 12.41 -4.74
C ASP A 780 10.69 13.01 -3.70
N THR A 781 10.73 12.52 -2.46
CA THR A 781 9.92 13.01 -1.32
C THR A 781 10.68 13.99 -0.43
N ASP A 782 11.95 14.30 -0.70
CA ASP A 782 12.77 15.28 0.05
C ASP A 782 12.36 16.72 -0.31
N ILE A 783 11.15 17.10 0.15
CA ILE A 783 10.53 18.40 -0.13
C ILE A 783 9.94 19.00 1.15
N GLU A 784 9.89 20.33 1.22
CA GLU A 784 9.48 21.08 2.41
C GLU A 784 8.02 20.84 2.83
N GLU A 785 7.15 20.46 1.88
CA GLU A 785 5.74 20.17 2.13
C GLU A 785 5.50 18.86 2.90
N ASN A 786 6.51 17.99 2.98
CA ASN A 786 6.43 16.71 3.68
C ASN A 786 6.98 16.82 5.11
N LEU A 787 6.48 15.95 6.01
CA LEU A 787 7.08 15.79 7.34
C LEU A 787 8.48 15.19 7.23
N ASP A 788 9.33 15.42 8.23
CA ASP A 788 10.71 14.91 8.22
C ASP A 788 10.77 13.37 8.09
N GLU A 789 9.83 12.65 8.72
CA GLU A 789 9.70 11.19 8.58
C GLU A 789 9.30 10.73 7.16
N ASP A 790 8.62 11.56 6.38
CA ASP A 790 8.21 11.25 5.01
C ASP A 790 9.30 11.58 3.98
N LYS A 791 10.15 12.57 4.27
CA LYS A 791 11.35 12.86 3.46
C LYS A 791 12.31 11.67 3.47
N GLU A 792 12.34 10.90 4.55
CA GLU A 792 13.19 9.70 4.67
C GLU A 792 12.81 8.56 3.71
N ILE A 793 11.60 8.58 3.11
CA ILE A 793 11.18 7.56 2.12
C ILE A 793 12.18 7.49 0.95
N THR A 794 12.68 8.64 0.48
CA THR A 794 13.71 8.70 -0.56
C THR A 794 15.09 9.06 0.00
N ALA A 795 15.38 8.78 1.28
CA ALA A 795 16.71 9.01 1.83
C ALA A 795 17.71 7.92 1.42
N ARG A 796 17.38 6.65 1.64
CA ARG A 796 18.29 5.51 1.51
C ARG A 796 17.70 4.39 0.66
N LEU A 797 18.55 3.73 -0.11
CA LEU A 797 18.17 2.55 -0.90
C LEU A 797 18.21 1.30 -0.01
N TYR A 798 17.09 0.58 0.05
CA TYR A 798 16.88 -0.64 0.84
C TYR A 798 17.05 -0.47 2.36
N ASP A 799 16.08 0.18 2.99
CA ASP A 799 16.04 0.27 4.45
C ASP A 799 15.72 -1.09 5.10
N ALA A 800 16.24 -1.30 6.31
CA ALA A 800 16.00 -2.53 7.08
C ALA A 800 14.62 -2.52 7.77
N GLU A 801 14.01 -1.35 7.93
CA GLU A 801 12.68 -1.20 8.50
C GLU A 801 11.59 -1.55 7.46
N TRP A 802 10.76 -2.56 7.78
CA TRP A 802 9.73 -3.06 6.87
C TRP A 802 8.66 -2.02 6.50
N GLU A 803 8.31 -1.12 7.42
CA GLU A 803 7.36 -0.04 7.14
C GLU A 803 7.93 0.94 6.11
N MET A 804 9.20 1.35 6.27
CA MET A 804 9.87 2.21 5.29
C MET A 804 9.98 1.53 3.93
N ARG A 805 10.32 0.24 3.91
CA ARG A 805 10.36 -0.57 2.68
C ARG A 805 9.00 -0.61 1.98
N LEU A 806 7.90 -0.80 2.73
CA LEU A 806 6.55 -0.75 2.17
C LEU A 806 6.22 0.63 1.58
N LYS A 807 6.57 1.73 2.27
CA LYS A 807 6.37 3.10 1.76
C LYS A 807 7.13 3.35 0.46
N GLN A 808 8.37 2.85 0.34
CA GLN A 808 9.16 2.93 -0.88
C GLN A 808 8.52 2.17 -2.05
N GLU A 809 8.06 0.93 -1.81
CA GLU A 809 7.39 0.12 -2.82
C GLU A 809 6.01 0.69 -3.20
N TYR A 810 5.30 1.28 -2.25
CA TYR A 810 4.04 1.97 -2.50
C TYR A 810 4.26 3.22 -3.37
N LEU A 811 5.28 4.03 -3.06
CA LEU A 811 5.66 5.18 -3.87
C LEU A 811 6.14 4.77 -5.27
N LEU A 812 6.97 3.74 -5.40
CA LEU A 812 7.43 3.24 -6.70
C LEU A 812 6.26 2.70 -7.52
N GLY A 813 5.35 1.93 -6.91
CA GLY A 813 4.20 1.35 -7.60
C GLY A 813 3.15 2.39 -8.00
N PHE A 814 2.46 2.98 -7.02
CA PHE A 814 1.38 3.93 -7.27
C PHE A 814 1.91 5.24 -7.83
N GLY A 815 3.00 5.76 -7.26
CA GLY A 815 3.56 7.03 -7.68
C GLY A 815 4.03 7.04 -9.13
N SER A 816 4.58 5.92 -9.64
CA SER A 816 4.95 5.83 -11.06
C SER A 816 3.73 5.90 -11.98
N ILE A 817 2.62 5.24 -11.63
CA ILE A 817 1.38 5.28 -12.41
C ILE A 817 0.77 6.68 -12.41
N ASP A 818 0.73 7.34 -11.25
CA ASP A 818 0.23 8.71 -11.15
C ASP A 818 1.13 9.71 -11.89
N ALA A 819 2.45 9.51 -11.85
CA ALA A 819 3.41 10.31 -12.61
C ALA A 819 3.21 10.15 -14.12
N MET A 820 3.06 8.92 -14.63
CA MET A 820 2.77 8.66 -16.04
C MET A 820 1.48 9.37 -16.49
N ARG A 821 0.41 9.27 -15.69
CA ARG A 821 -0.87 9.94 -15.97
C ARG A 821 -0.72 11.46 -16.00
N ALA A 822 -0.04 12.04 -15.02
CA ALA A 822 0.17 13.48 -14.92
C ALA A 822 1.00 14.03 -16.10
N MET A 823 1.94 13.24 -16.61
CA MET A 823 2.76 13.59 -17.78
C MET A 823 2.10 13.24 -19.13
N GLY A 824 0.97 12.54 -19.14
CA GLY A 824 0.32 12.08 -20.37
C GLY A 824 1.04 10.92 -21.09
N ILE A 825 1.94 10.22 -20.40
CA ILE A 825 2.65 9.05 -20.92
C ILE A 825 1.69 7.85 -20.93
N LYS A 826 1.58 7.15 -22.07
CA LYS A 826 0.65 6.03 -22.27
C LYS A 826 1.37 4.74 -22.65
N PRO A 827 1.96 4.02 -21.69
CA PRO A 827 2.60 2.74 -21.96
C PRO A 827 1.58 1.68 -22.39
N THR A 828 2.00 0.80 -23.29
CA THR A 828 1.23 -0.37 -23.72
C THR A 828 1.58 -1.63 -22.91
N VAL A 829 2.82 -1.70 -22.40
CA VAL A 829 3.36 -2.82 -21.63
C VAL A 829 4.06 -2.26 -20.39
N PHE A 830 3.92 -2.96 -19.27
CA PHE A 830 4.54 -2.64 -18.00
C PHE A 830 5.48 -3.78 -17.60
N HIS A 831 6.78 -3.48 -17.49
CA HIS A 831 7.80 -4.42 -17.06
C HIS A 831 8.17 -4.12 -15.62
N LEU A 832 7.79 -5.03 -14.74
CA LEU A 832 8.12 -5.05 -13.32
C LEU A 832 9.42 -5.81 -13.13
N ASN A 833 10.51 -5.08 -12.91
CA ASN A 833 11.82 -5.68 -12.64
C ASN A 833 11.99 -5.88 -11.13
N GLU A 834 11.82 -7.13 -10.70
CA GLU A 834 11.67 -7.58 -9.31
C GLU A 834 10.35 -7.12 -8.63
N GLY A 835 9.99 -7.76 -7.52
CA GLY A 835 8.69 -7.59 -6.84
C GLY A 835 8.40 -6.18 -6.31
N HIS A 836 9.40 -5.31 -6.17
CA HIS A 836 9.26 -3.99 -5.54
C HIS A 836 8.29 -3.05 -6.26
N ALA A 837 8.08 -3.25 -7.57
CA ALA A 837 7.17 -2.44 -8.38
C ALA A 837 5.74 -3.03 -8.48
N ALA A 838 5.45 -4.16 -7.82
CA ALA A 838 4.21 -4.92 -7.99
C ALA A 838 2.93 -4.11 -7.71
N PHE A 839 3.00 -3.15 -6.78
CA PHE A 839 1.86 -2.27 -6.47
C PHE A 839 1.44 -1.37 -7.66
N ALA A 840 2.29 -1.21 -8.68
CA ALA A 840 1.89 -0.55 -9.93
C ALA A 840 0.69 -1.24 -10.58
N ASN A 841 0.60 -2.58 -10.50
CA ASN A 841 -0.54 -3.32 -11.05
C ASN A 841 -1.82 -3.07 -10.26
N ILE A 842 -1.74 -2.88 -8.94
CA ILE A 842 -2.90 -2.50 -8.11
C ILE A 842 -3.37 -1.08 -8.46
N ALA A 843 -2.45 -0.13 -8.63
CA ALA A 843 -2.78 1.23 -9.07
C ALA A 843 -3.47 1.22 -10.45
N ARG A 844 -3.02 0.37 -11.37
CA ARG A 844 -3.64 0.18 -12.69
C ARG A 844 -5.02 -0.46 -12.61
N LEU A 845 -5.23 -1.46 -11.75
CA LEU A 845 -6.56 -2.03 -11.51
C LEU A 845 -7.53 -0.95 -11.02
N ARG A 846 -7.12 -0.17 -10.01
CA ARG A 846 -7.91 0.94 -9.48
C ARG A 846 -8.27 1.95 -10.57
N TYR A 847 -7.31 2.29 -11.45
CA TYR A 847 -7.55 3.15 -12.60
C TYR A 847 -8.63 2.60 -13.54
N TYR A 848 -8.52 1.34 -13.98
CA TYR A 848 -9.49 0.76 -14.90
C TYR A 848 -10.89 0.60 -14.26
N ILE A 849 -10.97 0.34 -12.97
CA ILE A 849 -12.26 0.19 -12.27
C ILE A 849 -12.91 1.56 -12.06
N LYS A 850 -12.19 2.53 -11.47
CA LYS A 850 -12.78 3.82 -11.12
C LYS A 850 -12.96 4.77 -12.31
N GLU A 851 -12.02 4.79 -13.25
CA GLU A 851 -11.99 5.78 -14.34
C GLU A 851 -12.49 5.21 -15.67
N LYS A 852 -12.43 3.88 -15.86
CA LYS A 852 -12.95 3.19 -17.05
C LYS A 852 -14.18 2.34 -16.78
N HIS A 853 -14.63 2.25 -15.51
CA HIS A 853 -15.81 1.48 -15.10
C HIS A 853 -15.75 0.00 -15.52
N PHE A 854 -14.56 -0.57 -15.57
CA PHE A 854 -14.41 -2.00 -15.84
C PHE A 854 -14.72 -2.82 -14.60
N SER A 855 -15.27 -4.01 -14.77
CA SER A 855 -15.37 -4.99 -13.68
C SER A 855 -13.98 -5.42 -13.22
N MET A 856 -13.85 -5.84 -11.96
CA MET A 856 -12.58 -6.34 -11.41
C MET A 856 -11.95 -7.45 -12.27
N GLN A 857 -12.77 -8.36 -12.80
CA GLN A 857 -12.30 -9.46 -13.67
C GLN A 857 -11.75 -8.95 -15.00
N HIS A 858 -12.44 -8.02 -15.67
CA HIS A 858 -11.98 -7.42 -16.92
C HIS A 858 -10.70 -6.59 -16.71
N ALA A 859 -10.64 -5.80 -15.64
CA ALA A 859 -9.47 -5.03 -15.28
C ALA A 859 -8.26 -5.94 -15.00
N LEU A 860 -8.47 -7.04 -14.27
CA LEU A 860 -7.42 -8.01 -13.96
C LEU A 860 -6.84 -8.69 -15.20
N GLU A 861 -7.68 -9.14 -16.13
CA GLU A 861 -7.19 -9.77 -17.36
C GLU A 861 -6.44 -8.78 -18.25
N LEU A 862 -6.87 -7.52 -18.32
CA LEU A 862 -6.14 -6.48 -19.03
C LEU A 862 -4.77 -6.20 -18.40
N VAL A 863 -4.73 -6.01 -17.08
CA VAL A 863 -3.50 -5.77 -16.33
C VAL A 863 -2.54 -6.95 -16.49
N LYS A 864 -3.01 -8.19 -16.34
CA LYS A 864 -2.20 -9.39 -16.57
C LYS A 864 -1.60 -9.42 -17.97
N LYS A 865 -2.41 -9.20 -19.01
CA LYS A 865 -1.98 -9.33 -20.41
C LYS A 865 -0.93 -8.29 -20.82
N THR A 866 -0.89 -7.18 -20.10
CA THR A 866 0.01 -6.04 -20.37
C THR A 866 1.12 -5.91 -19.35
N SER A 867 1.32 -6.91 -18.49
CA SER A 867 2.39 -6.94 -17.47
C SER A 867 3.38 -8.06 -17.71
N ILE A 868 4.66 -7.71 -17.60
CA ILE A 868 5.80 -8.61 -17.59
C ILE A 868 6.45 -8.51 -16.21
N PHE A 869 6.67 -9.63 -15.54
CA PHE A 869 7.39 -9.71 -14.28
C PHE A 869 8.69 -10.48 -14.49
N THR A 870 9.81 -9.91 -14.05
CA THR A 870 11.11 -10.60 -14.06
C THR A 870 11.65 -10.69 -12.64
N THR A 871 11.99 -11.90 -12.19
CA THR A 871 12.58 -12.11 -10.86
C THR A 871 14.06 -12.45 -10.96
N HIS A 872 14.85 -11.91 -10.04
CA HIS A 872 16.31 -12.10 -9.95
C HIS A 872 16.71 -12.83 -8.67
N THR A 873 15.72 -13.27 -7.89
CA THR A 873 15.88 -13.77 -6.53
C THR A 873 15.69 -15.29 -6.49
N PRO A 874 16.77 -16.07 -6.28
CA PRO A 874 16.69 -17.54 -6.28
C PRO A 874 16.38 -18.14 -4.90
N ILE A 875 16.07 -17.30 -3.89
CA ILE A 875 15.83 -17.74 -2.51
C ILE A 875 14.56 -17.11 -1.91
N PRO A 876 13.72 -17.87 -1.18
CA PRO A 876 12.50 -17.35 -0.56
C PRO A 876 12.72 -16.15 0.37
N ALA A 877 13.84 -16.12 1.10
CA ALA A 877 14.19 -15.06 2.05
C ALA A 877 14.52 -13.71 1.37
N GLY A 878 14.76 -13.69 0.06
CA GLY A 878 15.01 -12.46 -0.69
C GLY A 878 13.75 -11.77 -1.20
N HIS A 879 12.57 -12.39 -1.04
CA HIS A 879 11.29 -11.83 -1.46
C HIS A 879 10.63 -11.07 -0.30
N ASP A 880 10.25 -9.82 -0.54
CA ASP A 880 9.64 -8.98 0.47
C ASP A 880 8.24 -9.51 0.87
N LYS A 881 8.02 -9.62 2.18
CA LYS A 881 6.77 -10.09 2.80
C LYS A 881 6.37 -9.14 3.94
N PHE A 882 5.24 -8.48 3.81
CA PHE A 882 4.70 -7.53 4.78
C PHE A 882 3.65 -8.19 5.67
N SER A 883 3.56 -7.81 6.95
CA SER A 883 2.50 -8.31 7.83
C SER A 883 1.14 -7.77 7.38
N GLU A 884 0.07 -8.51 7.65
CA GLU A 884 -1.30 -8.02 7.41
C GLU A 884 -1.60 -6.72 8.16
N ASP A 885 -1.11 -6.56 9.40
CA ASP A 885 -1.31 -5.32 10.18
C ASP A 885 -0.70 -4.10 9.47
N LEU A 886 0.50 -4.26 8.87
CA LEU A 886 1.16 -3.21 8.10
C LEU A 886 0.41 -2.95 6.79
N MET A 887 0.01 -4.01 6.07
CA MET A 887 -0.81 -3.87 4.87
C MET A 887 -2.12 -3.14 5.17
N ARG A 888 -2.82 -3.47 6.25
CA ARG A 888 -4.09 -2.83 6.62
C ARG A 888 -3.90 -1.37 6.98
N THR A 889 -2.82 -1.04 7.68
CA THR A 889 -2.46 0.35 8.00
C THR A 889 -2.42 1.23 6.75
N TYR A 890 -1.80 0.76 5.67
CA TYR A 890 -1.57 1.56 4.46
C TYR A 890 -2.60 1.34 3.34
N PHE A 891 -3.15 0.14 3.21
CA PHE A 891 -3.98 -0.29 2.08
C PHE A 891 -5.45 -0.57 2.45
N ALA A 892 -5.91 -0.33 3.68
CA ALA A 892 -7.31 -0.63 4.09
C ALA A 892 -8.40 -0.06 3.16
N HIS A 893 -8.14 1.08 2.51
CA HIS A 893 -9.07 1.76 1.60
C HIS A 893 -9.01 1.22 0.16
N ILE A 894 -7.99 0.45 -0.20
CA ILE A 894 -7.77 -0.02 -1.57
C ILE A 894 -8.80 -1.10 -1.99
N PRO A 895 -9.16 -2.11 -1.18
CA PRO A 895 -10.14 -3.12 -1.59
C PRO A 895 -11.50 -2.54 -1.99
N GLU A 896 -11.99 -1.55 -1.24
CA GLU A 896 -13.22 -0.82 -1.57
C GLU A 896 -13.09 -0.09 -2.92
N SER A 897 -11.90 0.41 -3.25
CA SER A 897 -11.64 1.02 -4.56
C SER A 897 -11.59 0.01 -5.72
N LEU A 898 -11.48 -1.28 -5.43
CA LEU A 898 -11.43 -2.38 -6.40
C LEU A 898 -12.72 -3.20 -6.42
N ASP A 899 -13.72 -2.83 -5.62
CA ASP A 899 -14.96 -3.58 -5.38
C ASP A 899 -14.70 -5.04 -4.92
N ILE A 900 -13.70 -5.23 -4.05
CA ILE A 900 -13.36 -6.53 -3.43
C ILE A 900 -13.25 -6.42 -1.91
N THR A 901 -13.31 -7.56 -1.23
CA THR A 901 -13.10 -7.67 0.22
C THR A 901 -11.61 -7.58 0.60
N TRP A 902 -11.33 -7.29 1.87
CA TRP A 902 -9.96 -7.31 2.42
C TRP A 902 -9.28 -8.66 2.24
N GLU A 903 -10.00 -9.76 2.43
CA GLU A 903 -9.46 -11.12 2.24
C GLU A 903 -9.10 -11.39 0.78
N GLU A 904 -9.96 -10.99 -0.16
CA GLU A 904 -9.64 -11.10 -1.60
C GLU A 904 -8.44 -10.24 -2.00
N PHE A 905 -8.28 -9.06 -1.38
CA PHE A 905 -7.08 -8.25 -1.58
C PHE A 905 -5.83 -8.94 -1.04
N MET A 906 -5.88 -9.47 0.18
CA MET A 906 -4.75 -10.20 0.77
C MET A 906 -4.41 -11.48 0.00
N ASP A 907 -5.40 -12.13 -0.61
CA ASP A 907 -5.21 -13.29 -1.47
C ASP A 907 -4.36 -12.98 -2.72
N PHE A 908 -4.19 -11.72 -3.14
CA PHE A 908 -3.19 -11.38 -4.16
C PHE A 908 -1.75 -11.64 -3.70
N GLY A 909 -1.47 -11.46 -2.41
CA GLY A 909 -0.13 -11.61 -1.83
C GLY A 909 0.10 -12.90 -1.05
N ARG A 910 -0.94 -13.71 -0.80
CA ARG A 910 -0.87 -14.97 -0.03
C ARG A 910 -0.79 -16.20 -0.94
N GLU A 911 -0.11 -17.24 -0.47
CA GLU A 911 -0.16 -18.57 -1.07
C GLU A 911 -1.35 -19.37 -0.54
N HIS A 912 -1.64 -19.25 0.76
CA HIS A 912 -2.75 -19.91 1.45
C HIS A 912 -3.52 -18.92 2.34
N ARG A 913 -4.82 -19.15 2.53
CA ARG A 913 -5.67 -18.29 3.39
C ARG A 913 -5.23 -18.21 4.86
N LEU A 914 -4.44 -19.16 5.32
CA LEU A 914 -3.89 -19.16 6.69
C LEU A 914 -2.57 -18.38 6.82
N GLU A 915 -1.93 -17.97 5.71
CA GLU A 915 -0.73 -17.14 5.77
C GLU A 915 -1.09 -15.71 6.20
N THR A 916 -0.36 -15.18 7.17
CA THR A 916 -0.60 -13.84 7.72
C THR A 916 0.20 -12.74 7.03
N LYS A 917 1.08 -13.08 6.08
CA LYS A 917 1.96 -12.13 5.38
C LYS A 917 1.56 -11.97 3.92
N PHE A 918 1.65 -10.75 3.43
CA PHE A 918 1.45 -10.37 2.04
C PHE A 918 2.79 -10.31 1.31
N SER A 919 2.97 -11.12 0.28
CA SER A 919 4.17 -11.11 -0.55
C SER A 919 3.95 -10.34 -1.85
N VAL A 920 4.82 -9.38 -2.12
CA VAL A 920 4.75 -8.56 -3.35
C VAL A 920 5.14 -9.35 -4.60
N THR A 921 6.00 -10.36 -4.46
CA THR A 921 6.31 -11.28 -5.57
C THR A 921 5.10 -12.11 -5.97
N HIS A 922 4.32 -12.58 -4.99
CA HIS A 922 3.07 -13.27 -5.27
C HIS A 922 2.07 -12.38 -5.99
N LEU A 923 1.95 -11.12 -5.55
CA LEU A 923 1.17 -10.11 -6.25
C LEU A 923 1.64 -9.94 -7.71
N ALA A 924 2.96 -9.81 -7.94
CA ALA A 924 3.52 -9.64 -9.28
C ALA A 924 3.21 -10.84 -10.19
N ILE A 925 3.37 -12.07 -9.69
CA ILE A 925 3.06 -13.31 -10.42
C ILE A 925 1.57 -13.38 -10.75
N LYS A 926 0.68 -13.18 -9.77
CA LYS A 926 -0.77 -13.27 -9.97
C LYS A 926 -1.35 -12.17 -10.87
N THR A 927 -0.62 -11.08 -11.06
CA THR A 927 -1.03 -9.93 -11.89
C THR A 927 -0.25 -9.78 -13.18
N SER A 928 0.52 -10.80 -13.58
CA SER A 928 1.31 -10.80 -14.82
C SER A 928 1.07 -12.07 -15.64
N THR A 929 1.07 -11.94 -16.96
CA THR A 929 0.99 -13.10 -17.88
C THR A 929 2.38 -13.67 -18.16
N TYR A 930 3.37 -12.79 -18.30
CA TYR A 930 4.75 -13.20 -18.58
C TYR A 930 5.56 -13.10 -17.30
N VAL A 931 6.06 -14.24 -16.83
CA VAL A 931 6.89 -14.34 -15.62
C VAL A 931 8.21 -14.98 -16.03
N ASN A 932 9.28 -14.19 -15.97
CA ASN A 932 10.61 -14.59 -16.45
C ASN A 932 11.58 -14.74 -15.28
N ALA A 933 12.26 -15.89 -15.25
CA ALA A 933 13.52 -16.06 -14.56
C ALA A 933 14.69 -15.56 -15.44
N VAL A 934 15.89 -15.58 -14.89
CA VAL A 934 17.06 -14.91 -15.50
C VAL A 934 18.18 -15.85 -15.95
N SER A 935 17.88 -17.15 -15.95
CA SER A 935 18.67 -18.24 -16.51
C SER A 935 17.81 -19.51 -16.56
N LYS A 936 18.25 -20.51 -17.32
CA LYS A 936 17.55 -21.79 -17.44
C LYS A 936 17.46 -22.55 -16.12
N ILE A 937 18.54 -22.55 -15.33
CA ILE A 937 18.53 -23.16 -14.00
C ILE A 937 17.64 -22.35 -13.05
N HIS A 938 17.69 -21.02 -13.14
CA HIS A 938 16.85 -20.17 -12.32
C HIS A 938 15.37 -20.41 -12.60
N LYS A 939 14.95 -20.61 -13.86
CA LYS A 939 13.57 -21.03 -14.19
C LYS A 939 13.13 -22.26 -13.41
N ARG A 940 13.96 -23.30 -13.37
CA ARG A 940 13.65 -24.51 -12.60
C ARG A 940 13.49 -24.21 -11.11
N VAL A 941 14.36 -23.36 -10.54
CA VAL A 941 14.27 -22.93 -9.14
C VAL A 941 12.99 -22.13 -8.89
N THR A 942 12.66 -21.17 -9.76
CA THR A 942 11.44 -20.35 -9.69
C THR A 942 10.17 -21.21 -9.81
N CYS A 943 10.13 -22.17 -10.75
CA CYS A 943 9.04 -23.12 -10.90
C CYS A 943 8.83 -23.93 -9.61
N SER A 944 9.91 -24.45 -9.03
CA SER A 944 9.82 -25.22 -7.78
C SER A 944 9.39 -24.37 -6.58
N MET A 945 9.87 -23.11 -6.51
CA MET A 945 9.55 -22.19 -5.43
C MET A 945 8.08 -21.77 -5.39
N PHE A 946 7.43 -21.61 -6.55
CA PHE A 946 6.07 -21.08 -6.64
C PHE A 946 5.05 -22.10 -7.16
N LYS A 947 5.38 -23.39 -7.20
CA LYS A 947 4.47 -24.45 -7.66
C LYS A 947 3.14 -24.46 -6.91
N ASP A 948 3.17 -24.17 -5.61
CA ASP A 948 2.01 -24.28 -4.72
C ASP A 948 0.97 -23.17 -4.95
N LEU A 949 1.32 -22.13 -5.73
CA LEU A 949 0.36 -21.16 -6.27
C LEU A 949 -0.55 -21.72 -7.35
N TYR A 950 -0.12 -22.77 -8.05
CA TYR A 950 -0.82 -23.39 -9.15
C TYR A 950 -1.13 -24.84 -8.81
N LYS A 951 -1.99 -25.05 -7.82
CA LYS A 951 -2.39 -26.38 -7.35
C LYS A 951 -2.93 -27.23 -8.50
N GLY A 952 -2.40 -28.45 -8.61
CA GLY A 952 -2.78 -29.42 -9.65
C GLY A 952 -1.91 -29.37 -10.91
N PHE A 953 -0.96 -28.45 -11.01
CA PHE A 953 0.03 -28.40 -12.09
C PHE A 953 1.38 -28.97 -11.62
N PHE A 954 2.06 -29.69 -12.51
CA PHE A 954 3.46 -30.08 -12.30
C PHE A 954 4.39 -28.88 -12.53
N GLU A 955 5.60 -28.91 -11.94
CA GLU A 955 6.60 -27.86 -12.14
C GLU A 955 6.90 -27.58 -13.62
N SER A 956 6.83 -28.62 -14.46
CA SER A 956 7.04 -28.53 -15.92
C SER A 956 5.87 -27.91 -16.69
N GLU A 957 4.69 -27.77 -16.08
CA GLU A 957 3.49 -27.22 -16.71
C GLU A 957 3.28 -25.73 -16.38
N LEU A 958 4.08 -25.17 -15.48
CA LEU A 958 4.05 -23.75 -15.16
C LEU A 958 4.50 -22.91 -16.36
N PHE A 959 3.76 -21.83 -16.65
CA PHE A 959 4.00 -20.93 -17.78
C PHE A 959 5.23 -20.03 -17.62
N PHE A 960 6.01 -20.20 -16.54
CA PHE A 960 7.19 -19.40 -16.30
C PHE A 960 8.24 -19.67 -17.36
N ASP A 961 8.92 -18.62 -17.81
CA ASP A 961 9.99 -18.73 -18.77
C ASP A 961 11.31 -18.15 -18.26
N TYR A 962 12.32 -18.08 -19.12
CA TYR A 962 13.59 -17.44 -18.78
C TYR A 962 14.14 -16.59 -19.91
N VAL A 963 14.80 -15.51 -19.53
CA VAL A 963 15.65 -14.70 -20.40
C VAL A 963 16.99 -14.56 -19.68
N THR A 964 18.05 -15.13 -20.24
CA THR A 964 19.34 -15.13 -19.56
C THR A 964 19.89 -13.71 -19.50
N ASN A 965 20.38 -13.26 -18.34
CA ASN A 965 20.92 -11.89 -18.25
C ASN A 965 22.04 -11.63 -19.28
N ALA A 966 22.23 -10.37 -19.65
CA ALA A 966 23.32 -9.90 -20.49
C ALA A 966 23.91 -8.61 -19.91
N VAL A 967 24.99 -8.11 -20.52
CA VAL A 967 25.67 -6.87 -20.12
C VAL A 967 25.94 -6.02 -21.36
N HIS A 968 25.91 -4.69 -21.21
CA HIS A 968 26.06 -3.76 -22.31
C HIS A 968 27.53 -3.72 -22.82
N PRO A 969 27.85 -4.19 -24.04
CA PRO A 969 29.23 -4.39 -24.49
C PRO A 969 30.08 -3.11 -24.45
N LYS A 970 29.54 -1.97 -24.94
CA LYS A 970 30.27 -0.69 -24.99
C LYS A 970 30.58 -0.12 -23.60
N THR A 971 29.84 -0.51 -22.55
CA THR A 971 30.13 -0.08 -21.17
C THR A 971 31.26 -0.89 -20.53
N TRP A 972 31.37 -2.18 -20.84
CA TRP A 972 32.25 -3.09 -20.12
C TRP A 972 33.51 -3.50 -20.87
N MET A 973 33.51 -3.42 -22.20
CA MET A 973 34.69 -3.71 -23.00
C MET A 973 35.61 -2.47 -23.07
N THR A 974 36.91 -2.64 -22.81
CA THR A 974 37.86 -1.52 -22.87
C THR A 974 38.02 -0.95 -24.27
N SER A 975 38.38 0.33 -24.39
CA SER A 975 38.68 1.02 -25.65
C SER A 975 39.67 0.26 -26.55
N ASP A 976 40.73 -0.34 -26.00
CA ASP A 976 41.68 -1.12 -26.79
C ASP A 976 41.05 -2.38 -27.42
N TRP A 977 40.20 -3.10 -26.67
CA TRP A 977 39.44 -4.25 -27.19
C TRP A 977 38.40 -3.82 -28.22
N GLN A 978 37.68 -2.72 -27.96
CA GLN A 978 36.73 -2.14 -28.91
C GLN A 978 37.42 -1.78 -30.23
N LYS A 979 38.55 -1.09 -30.16
CA LYS A 979 39.34 -0.73 -31.34
C LYS A 979 39.82 -1.98 -32.10
N LEU A 980 40.36 -2.98 -31.40
CA LEU A 980 40.79 -4.22 -32.03
C LEU A 980 39.64 -4.91 -32.79
N PHE A 981 38.44 -4.92 -32.21
CA PHE A 981 37.28 -5.54 -32.84
C PHE A 981 36.77 -4.74 -34.03
N LEU A 982 36.69 -3.41 -33.92
CA LEU A 982 36.29 -2.54 -35.02
C LEU A 982 37.28 -2.61 -36.20
N ASP A 983 38.58 -2.62 -35.93
CA ASP A 983 39.64 -2.72 -36.94
C ASP A 983 39.58 -4.06 -37.71
N CYS A 984 39.11 -5.14 -37.05
CA CYS A 984 39.07 -6.48 -37.65
C CYS A 984 37.70 -6.85 -38.26
N ALA A 985 36.61 -6.38 -37.66
CA ALA A 985 35.24 -6.81 -37.99
C ALA A 985 34.40 -5.73 -38.70
N GLY A 986 34.85 -4.47 -38.72
CA GLY A 986 34.13 -3.34 -39.31
C GLY A 986 33.57 -2.36 -38.29
N SER A 987 33.27 -1.14 -38.73
CA SER A 987 32.76 -0.06 -37.87
C SER A 987 31.35 -0.30 -37.33
N ASP A 988 30.59 -1.18 -37.98
CA ASP A 988 29.22 -1.57 -37.68
C ASP A 988 29.14 -2.79 -36.73
N PHE A 989 30.28 -3.30 -36.25
CA PHE A 989 30.35 -4.51 -35.43
C PHE A 989 29.39 -4.49 -34.23
N PHE A 990 29.38 -3.41 -33.43
CA PHE A 990 28.51 -3.33 -32.25
C PHE A 990 27.02 -3.24 -32.58
N GLU A 991 26.66 -2.84 -33.80
CA GLU A 991 25.27 -2.76 -34.23
C GLU A 991 24.76 -4.14 -34.68
N HIS A 992 25.62 -4.98 -35.26
CA HIS A 992 25.24 -6.27 -35.86
C HIS A 992 25.80 -7.52 -35.16
N MET A 993 26.57 -7.37 -34.07
CA MET A 993 27.22 -8.50 -33.37
C MET A 993 26.24 -9.57 -32.84
N HIS A 994 24.96 -9.22 -32.70
CA HIS A 994 23.88 -10.10 -32.26
C HIS A 994 23.18 -10.84 -33.42
N GLU A 995 23.26 -10.31 -34.64
CA GLU A 995 22.48 -10.77 -35.79
C GLU A 995 23.15 -11.92 -36.55
N ASN A 996 24.49 -11.98 -36.55
CA ASN A 996 25.20 -12.96 -37.36
C ASN A 996 26.48 -13.48 -36.70
N HIS A 997 26.53 -14.81 -36.53
CA HIS A 997 27.68 -15.55 -36.01
C HIS A 997 28.97 -15.33 -36.82
N ASN A 998 28.86 -14.94 -38.10
CA ASN A 998 30.01 -14.66 -38.95
C ASN A 998 30.83 -13.44 -38.48
N TYR A 999 30.24 -12.48 -37.74
CA TYR A 999 30.96 -11.31 -37.23
C TYR A 999 32.03 -11.67 -36.19
N TRP A 1000 32.01 -12.88 -35.63
CA TRP A 1000 32.99 -13.32 -34.63
C TRP A 1000 34.13 -14.17 -35.23
N LYS A 1001 34.05 -14.55 -36.52
CA LYS A 1001 35.06 -15.37 -37.20
C LYS A 1001 36.45 -14.72 -37.27
N PHE A 1002 36.55 -13.39 -37.10
CA PHE A 1002 37.85 -12.73 -37.08
C PHE A 1002 38.69 -13.13 -35.87
N ILE A 1003 38.08 -13.63 -34.78
CA ILE A 1003 38.77 -14.07 -33.56
C ILE A 1003 39.81 -15.15 -33.86
N ASP A 1004 39.47 -16.10 -34.73
CA ASP A 1004 40.37 -17.18 -35.13
C ASP A 1004 41.66 -16.60 -35.76
N ASN A 1005 41.51 -15.52 -36.52
CA ASN A 1005 42.60 -14.84 -37.22
C ASN A 1005 43.41 -13.87 -36.35
N LEU A 1006 42.99 -13.60 -35.09
CA LEU A 1006 43.75 -12.73 -34.19
C LEU A 1006 45.09 -13.39 -33.81
N LYS A 1007 46.18 -12.62 -33.92
CA LYS A 1007 47.51 -13.09 -33.55
C LYS A 1007 47.62 -13.23 -32.02
N PRO A 1008 48.14 -14.36 -31.49
CA PRO A 1008 48.25 -14.55 -30.04
C PRO A 1008 49.03 -13.45 -29.31
N ALA A 1009 50.09 -12.92 -29.95
CA ALA A 1009 50.88 -11.82 -29.41
C ALA A 1009 50.06 -10.54 -29.19
N THR A 1010 49.11 -10.23 -30.07
CA THR A 1010 48.26 -9.04 -29.95
C THR A 1010 47.35 -9.14 -28.74
N ILE A 1011 46.69 -10.29 -28.56
CA ILE A 1011 45.81 -10.57 -27.42
C ILE A 1011 46.59 -10.53 -26.10
N TRP A 1012 47.75 -11.20 -26.06
CA TRP A 1012 48.55 -11.29 -24.84
C TRP A 1012 49.13 -9.94 -24.42
N ASN A 1013 49.69 -9.16 -25.35
CA ASN A 1013 50.22 -7.83 -25.05
C ASN A 1013 49.13 -6.88 -24.57
N LEU A 1014 47.93 -6.97 -25.16
CA LEU A 1014 46.79 -6.19 -24.72
C LEU A 1014 46.38 -6.56 -23.28
N LYS A 1015 46.34 -7.86 -22.97
CA LYS A 1015 46.04 -8.33 -21.61
C LYS A 1015 47.08 -7.86 -20.59
N LEU A 1016 48.36 -7.93 -20.93
CA LEU A 1016 49.44 -7.43 -20.08
C LEU A 1016 49.33 -5.92 -19.83
N LYS A 1017 48.98 -5.13 -20.84
CA LYS A 1017 48.73 -3.69 -20.69
C LYS A 1017 47.63 -3.42 -19.66
N GLN A 1018 46.48 -4.07 -19.79
CA GLN A 1018 45.34 -3.90 -18.88
C GLN A 1018 45.65 -4.35 -17.46
N LYS A 1019 46.47 -5.39 -17.32
CA LYS A 1019 46.94 -5.89 -16.03
C LYS A 1019 47.88 -4.90 -15.34
N ASN A 1020 48.80 -4.28 -16.08
CA ASN A 1020 49.66 -3.22 -15.55
C ASN A 1020 48.82 -2.04 -15.03
N GLU A 1021 47.82 -1.59 -15.81
CA GLU A 1021 46.92 -0.51 -15.39
C GLU A 1021 46.17 -0.84 -14.08
N LEU A 1022 45.74 -2.10 -13.91
CA LEU A 1022 45.12 -2.54 -12.65
C LEU A 1022 46.11 -2.45 -11.48
N TYR A 1023 47.34 -2.92 -11.65
CA TYR A 1023 48.34 -2.90 -10.59
C TYR A 1023 48.73 -1.48 -10.19
N ASP A 1024 48.99 -0.62 -11.16
CA ASP A 1024 49.31 0.79 -10.91
C ASP A 1024 48.19 1.45 -10.10
N SER A 1025 46.93 1.21 -10.49
CA SER A 1025 45.77 1.73 -9.77
C SER A 1025 45.63 1.15 -8.35
N ILE A 1026 45.86 -0.15 -8.15
CA ILE A 1026 45.81 -0.79 -6.82
C ILE A 1026 46.91 -0.24 -5.92
N ILE A 1027 48.13 -0.09 -6.42
CA ILE A 1027 49.28 0.42 -5.67
C ILE A 1027 49.00 1.84 -5.20
N GLU A 1028 48.50 2.71 -6.09
CA GLU A 1028 48.10 4.07 -5.75
C GLU A 1028 47.01 4.07 -4.66
N ARG A 1029 45.96 3.27 -4.85
CA ARG A 1029 44.80 3.23 -3.95
C ARG A 1029 45.17 2.71 -2.56
N LEU A 1030 45.90 1.59 -2.47
CA LEU A 1030 46.36 1.02 -1.20
C LEU A 1030 47.37 1.93 -0.51
N GLY A 1031 48.21 2.65 -1.28
CA GLY A 1031 49.12 3.66 -0.77
C GLY A 1031 48.41 4.81 -0.04
N ILE A 1032 47.14 5.07 -0.35
CA ILE A 1032 46.29 6.07 0.34
C ILE A 1032 45.46 5.42 1.46
N GLU A 1033 44.87 4.26 1.20
CA GLU A 1033 43.93 3.59 2.12
C GLU A 1033 44.61 3.01 3.36
N MET A 1034 45.75 2.32 3.21
CA MET A 1034 46.42 1.67 4.35
C MET A 1034 46.93 2.69 5.39
N PRO A 1035 47.52 3.85 5.02
CA PRO A 1035 47.84 4.90 5.99
C PRO A 1035 46.61 5.49 6.68
N GLN A 1036 45.50 5.70 5.97
CA GLN A 1036 44.25 6.22 6.56
C GLN A 1036 43.68 5.27 7.64
N ARG A 1037 43.91 3.95 7.48
CA ARG A 1037 43.55 2.91 8.45
C ARG A 1037 44.53 2.78 9.63
N GLN A 1038 45.60 3.57 9.64
CA GLN A 1038 46.68 3.50 10.62
C GLN A 1038 47.35 2.12 10.68
N GLU A 1039 47.53 1.48 9.52
CA GLU A 1039 48.29 0.23 9.42
C GLU A 1039 49.80 0.46 9.63
N SER A 1040 50.55 -0.58 9.99
CA SER A 1040 51.98 -0.42 10.31
C SER A 1040 52.79 -0.06 9.05
N PRO A 1041 53.72 0.92 9.12
CA PRO A 1041 54.55 1.29 7.96
C PRO A 1041 55.30 0.11 7.33
N THR A 1042 55.81 -0.82 8.15
CA THR A 1042 56.49 -2.04 7.67
C THR A 1042 55.58 -2.91 6.81
N GLN A 1043 54.33 -3.06 7.21
CA GLN A 1043 53.34 -3.86 6.48
C GLN A 1043 52.91 -3.19 5.19
N ILE A 1044 52.75 -1.87 5.20
CA ILE A 1044 52.44 -1.06 4.01
C ILE A 1044 53.56 -1.23 2.99
N ILE A 1045 54.81 -0.96 3.38
CA ILE A 1045 55.97 -1.05 2.49
C ILE A 1045 56.10 -2.47 1.91
N ARG A 1046 56.02 -3.51 2.73
CA ARG A 1046 56.10 -4.91 2.25
C ARG A 1046 54.99 -5.25 1.26
N THR A 1047 53.76 -4.81 1.51
CA THR A 1047 52.61 -5.07 0.62
C THR A 1047 52.81 -4.38 -0.72
N LEU A 1048 53.23 -3.11 -0.72
CA LEU A 1048 53.49 -2.34 -1.94
C LEU A 1048 54.71 -2.87 -2.70
N GLU A 1049 55.79 -3.27 -2.02
CA GLU A 1049 56.96 -3.91 -2.63
C GLU A 1049 56.60 -5.25 -3.28
N GLU A 1050 55.81 -6.10 -2.61
CA GLU A 1050 55.32 -7.36 -3.18
C GLU A 1050 54.39 -7.13 -4.38
N LEU A 1051 53.58 -6.08 -4.36
CA LEU A 1051 52.74 -5.68 -5.49
C LEU A 1051 53.53 -5.15 -6.69
N ASN A 1052 54.62 -4.43 -6.43
CA ASN A 1052 55.56 -3.97 -7.44
C ASN A 1052 56.35 -5.11 -8.10
N LYS A 1053 56.36 -6.33 -7.52
CA LYS A 1053 56.95 -7.51 -8.16
C LYS A 1053 56.07 -7.98 -9.32
N THR A 1054 56.74 -8.32 -10.42
CA THR A 1054 56.28 -8.57 -11.79
C THR A 1054 54.75 -8.70 -12.00
N PRO A 1055 54.13 -7.88 -12.86
CA PRO A 1055 52.71 -7.99 -13.23
C PRO A 1055 52.38 -9.28 -14.00
N GLU A 1056 53.36 -10.14 -14.29
CA GLU A 1056 53.20 -11.44 -14.93
C GLU A 1056 52.72 -12.54 -13.97
N ILE A 1057 52.44 -12.25 -12.69
CA ILE A 1057 51.91 -13.24 -11.73
C ILE A 1057 50.44 -13.55 -12.02
N LEU A 1058 50.05 -14.84 -12.06
CA LEU A 1058 48.67 -15.28 -12.20
C LEU A 1058 47.76 -14.67 -11.12
N THR A 1059 46.74 -13.93 -11.53
CA THR A 1059 45.89 -13.12 -10.66
C THR A 1059 44.43 -13.51 -10.76
N PHE A 1060 43.84 -13.91 -9.65
CA PHE A 1060 42.41 -14.20 -9.51
C PHE A 1060 41.67 -12.99 -8.94
N GLY A 1061 40.55 -12.63 -9.57
CA GLY A 1061 39.61 -11.63 -9.06
C GLY A 1061 38.38 -12.27 -8.43
N PHE A 1062 37.98 -11.78 -7.26
CA PHE A 1062 36.70 -12.08 -6.62
C PHE A 1062 36.07 -10.77 -6.15
N ALA A 1063 35.04 -10.28 -6.85
CA ALA A 1063 34.33 -9.09 -6.38
C ALA A 1063 32.81 -9.16 -6.51
N ARG A 1064 32.12 -9.05 -5.36
CA ARG A 1064 30.66 -9.11 -5.27
C ARG A 1064 30.14 -8.69 -3.89
N ARG A 1065 28.81 -8.59 -3.73
CA ARG A 1065 28.17 -8.50 -2.42
C ARG A 1065 28.54 -9.73 -1.58
N PHE A 1066 29.03 -9.51 -0.37
CA PHE A 1066 29.35 -10.57 0.58
C PHE A 1066 28.06 -11.05 1.25
N ALA A 1067 27.72 -12.31 0.99
CA ALA A 1067 26.63 -13.06 1.60
C ALA A 1067 27.08 -14.52 1.71
N THR A 1068 26.52 -15.27 2.67
CA THR A 1068 26.97 -16.63 3.00
C THR A 1068 26.94 -17.59 1.81
N TYR A 1069 25.85 -17.58 1.02
CA TYR A 1069 25.68 -18.44 -0.15
C TYR A 1069 26.62 -18.11 -1.33
N LYS A 1070 27.35 -16.98 -1.31
CA LYS A 1070 28.37 -16.67 -2.34
C LYS A 1070 29.72 -17.35 -2.07
N ARG A 1071 29.87 -17.99 -0.90
CA ARG A 1071 30.99 -18.84 -0.46
C ARG A 1071 32.40 -18.28 -0.76
N ALA A 1072 32.62 -17.00 -0.47
CA ALA A 1072 33.97 -16.41 -0.58
C ALA A 1072 34.99 -17.07 0.39
N HIS A 1073 34.50 -17.80 1.40
CA HIS A 1073 35.33 -18.46 2.40
C HIS A 1073 36.00 -19.76 1.93
N LEU A 1074 35.60 -20.36 0.80
CA LEU A 1074 36.11 -21.68 0.38
C LEU A 1074 37.64 -21.72 0.25
N LEU A 1075 38.22 -20.65 -0.29
CA LEU A 1075 39.68 -20.53 -0.43
C LEU A 1075 40.43 -20.50 0.91
N PHE A 1076 39.73 -20.28 2.03
CA PHE A 1076 40.31 -20.14 3.36
C PHE A 1076 40.05 -21.35 4.27
N ILE A 1077 39.44 -22.42 3.74
CA ILE A 1077 39.21 -23.67 4.47
C ILE A 1077 40.54 -24.34 4.80
N ASN A 1078 41.47 -24.43 3.84
CA ASN A 1078 42.80 -25.01 4.02
C ASN A 1078 43.90 -23.96 3.81
N LEU A 1079 44.17 -23.17 4.85
CA LEU A 1079 45.19 -22.11 4.80
C LEU A 1079 46.59 -22.63 4.45
N LYS A 1080 46.93 -23.87 4.84
CA LYS A 1080 48.24 -24.44 4.53
C LYS A 1080 48.41 -24.67 3.03
N ARG A 1081 47.43 -25.34 2.39
CA ARG A 1081 47.44 -25.57 0.94
C ARG A 1081 47.38 -24.25 0.16
N LEU A 1082 46.58 -23.28 0.63
CA LEU A 1082 46.57 -21.94 0.05
C LEU A 1082 47.95 -21.26 0.12
N ALA A 1083 48.68 -21.39 1.23
CA ALA A 1083 50.02 -20.84 1.40
C ALA A 1083 51.03 -21.49 0.44
N ASP A 1084 50.92 -22.80 0.22
CA ASP A 1084 51.75 -23.53 -0.75
C ASP A 1084 51.49 -23.05 -2.20
N ILE A 1085 50.23 -22.76 -2.54
CA ILE A 1085 49.84 -22.23 -3.86
C ILE A 1085 50.37 -20.81 -4.09
N VAL A 1086 50.12 -19.88 -3.16
CA VAL A 1086 50.48 -18.47 -3.37
C VAL A 1086 51.98 -18.21 -3.31
N ASN A 1087 52.75 -19.09 -2.65
CA ASN A 1087 54.21 -18.97 -2.51
C ASN A 1087 54.99 -19.95 -3.40
N ASN A 1088 54.33 -20.62 -4.35
CA ASN A 1088 55.02 -21.52 -5.28
C ASN A 1088 56.07 -20.75 -6.11
N PRO A 1089 57.35 -21.17 -6.10
CA PRO A 1089 58.43 -20.44 -6.77
C PRO A 1089 58.36 -20.52 -8.31
N HIS A 1090 57.71 -21.54 -8.86
CA HIS A 1090 57.55 -21.74 -10.31
C HIS A 1090 56.20 -21.23 -10.82
N TYR A 1091 55.15 -21.35 -10.01
CA TYR A 1091 53.78 -21.03 -10.40
C TYR A 1091 53.09 -20.11 -9.36
N PRO A 1092 53.60 -18.89 -9.11
CA PRO A 1092 53.04 -18.04 -8.06
C PRO A 1092 51.61 -17.59 -8.41
N VAL A 1093 50.75 -17.43 -7.40
CA VAL A 1093 49.35 -17.03 -7.56
C VAL A 1093 49.02 -15.87 -6.62
N ARG A 1094 48.15 -14.96 -7.07
CA ARG A 1094 47.64 -13.82 -6.30
C ARG A 1094 46.11 -13.76 -6.36
N PHE A 1095 45.48 -13.37 -5.26
CA PHE A 1095 44.03 -13.17 -5.14
C PHE A 1095 43.70 -11.72 -4.78
N ILE A 1096 42.76 -11.13 -5.51
CA ILE A 1096 42.22 -9.80 -5.25
C ILE A 1096 40.73 -9.91 -4.93
N PHE A 1097 40.36 -9.50 -3.73
CA PHE A 1097 39.01 -9.47 -3.20
C PHE A 1097 38.48 -8.04 -3.15
N SER A 1098 37.20 -7.85 -3.45
CA SER A 1098 36.51 -6.58 -3.18
C SER A 1098 35.00 -6.79 -3.02
N GLY A 1099 34.33 -5.94 -2.26
CA GLY A 1099 32.88 -6.05 -2.09
C GLY A 1099 32.36 -5.50 -0.77
N LYS A 1100 31.03 -5.40 -0.67
CA LYS A 1100 30.32 -4.84 0.48
C LYS A 1100 29.39 -5.90 1.09
N ALA A 1101 29.28 -5.93 2.41
CA ALA A 1101 28.23 -6.68 3.11
C ALA A 1101 27.07 -5.74 3.44
N HIS A 1102 25.83 -6.24 3.49
CA HIS A 1102 24.72 -5.39 3.95
C HIS A 1102 24.92 -5.04 5.44
N PRO A 1103 24.58 -3.83 5.94
CA PRO A 1103 24.81 -3.47 7.35
C PRO A 1103 24.09 -4.37 8.36
N SER A 1104 23.01 -5.03 7.93
CA SER A 1104 22.27 -6.03 8.72
C SER A 1104 22.76 -7.47 8.53
N ASP A 1105 23.70 -7.74 7.62
CA ASP A 1105 24.24 -9.07 7.35
C ASP A 1105 25.58 -9.27 8.06
N LYS A 1106 25.48 -9.65 9.34
CA LYS A 1106 26.66 -9.80 10.20
C LYS A 1106 27.61 -10.89 9.70
N ALA A 1107 27.09 -11.98 9.15
CA ALA A 1107 27.89 -13.07 8.61
C ALA A 1107 28.71 -12.61 7.39
N GLY A 1108 28.14 -11.77 6.52
CA GLY A 1108 28.86 -11.14 5.42
C GLY A 1108 29.98 -10.21 5.89
N GLU A 1109 29.75 -9.40 6.94
CA GLU A 1109 30.77 -8.54 7.53
C GLU A 1109 31.92 -9.33 8.16
N ASP A 1110 31.61 -10.39 8.91
CA ASP A 1110 32.59 -11.24 9.55
C ASP A 1110 33.46 -11.98 8.52
N LEU A 1111 32.89 -12.31 7.36
CA LEU A 1111 33.64 -12.88 6.24
C LEU A 1111 34.65 -11.88 5.64
N ILE A 1112 34.26 -10.62 5.44
CA ILE A 1112 35.19 -9.55 5.01
C ILE A 1112 36.33 -9.42 6.02
N LYS A 1113 35.99 -9.35 7.32
CA LYS A 1113 36.97 -9.27 8.41
C LYS A 1113 37.96 -10.45 8.37
N ARG A 1114 37.46 -11.67 8.18
CA ARG A 1114 38.29 -12.87 8.08
C ARG A 1114 39.27 -12.81 6.89
N ILE A 1115 38.83 -12.33 5.73
CA ILE A 1115 39.71 -12.19 4.56
C ILE A 1115 40.85 -11.21 4.86
N ILE A 1116 40.55 -10.10 5.53
CA ILE A 1116 41.54 -9.09 5.93
C ILE A 1116 42.48 -9.64 7.00
N GLU A 1117 42.00 -10.43 7.95
CA GLU A 1117 42.86 -11.12 8.92
C GLU A 1117 43.86 -12.04 8.22
N VAL A 1118 43.41 -12.84 7.26
CA VAL A 1118 44.27 -13.74 6.48
C VAL A 1118 45.27 -12.95 5.62
N SER A 1119 44.84 -11.88 4.94
CA SER A 1119 45.73 -11.07 4.09
C SER A 1119 46.89 -10.43 4.85
N ARG A 1120 46.80 -10.35 6.19
CA ARG A 1120 47.80 -9.77 7.08
C ARG A 1120 48.78 -10.79 7.64
N MET A 1121 48.56 -12.10 7.44
CA MET A 1121 49.51 -13.14 7.90
C MET A 1121 50.78 -13.12 7.05
N PRO A 1122 51.97 -13.38 7.63
CA PRO A 1122 53.27 -13.27 6.93
C PRO A 1122 53.35 -13.98 5.58
N GLU A 1123 52.74 -15.17 5.46
CA GLU A 1123 52.70 -16.02 4.27
C GLU A 1123 51.79 -15.49 3.14
N PHE A 1124 50.92 -14.51 3.41
CA PHE A 1124 49.92 -13.99 2.45
C PHE A 1124 50.11 -12.51 2.09
N ILE A 1125 51.06 -11.80 2.72
CA ILE A 1125 51.33 -10.38 2.47
C ILE A 1125 51.62 -10.13 0.98
N GLY A 1126 50.84 -9.23 0.36
CA GLY A 1126 50.96 -8.90 -1.06
C GLY A 1126 50.52 -10.00 -2.04
N LYS A 1127 49.97 -11.11 -1.53
CA LYS A 1127 49.42 -12.23 -2.31
C LYS A 1127 47.91 -12.34 -2.20
N ILE A 1128 47.34 -12.00 -1.04
CA ILE A 1128 45.91 -11.86 -0.83
C ILE A 1128 45.63 -10.40 -0.53
N ILE A 1129 44.78 -9.77 -1.34
CA ILE A 1129 44.55 -8.32 -1.30
C ILE A 1129 43.05 -8.08 -1.19
N PHE A 1130 42.64 -7.21 -0.27
CA PHE A 1130 41.26 -6.75 -0.18
C PHE A 1130 41.21 -5.25 -0.49
N ILE A 1131 40.36 -4.86 -1.45
CA ILE A 1131 40.17 -3.47 -1.88
C ILE A 1131 38.81 -2.96 -1.40
N GLU A 1132 38.80 -1.81 -0.74
CA GLU A 1132 37.62 -1.22 -0.11
C GLU A 1132 36.66 -0.59 -1.13
N ASN A 1133 35.39 -0.45 -0.76
CA ASN A 1133 34.40 0.34 -1.49
C ASN A 1133 34.26 -0.08 -2.97
N TYR A 1134 33.85 -1.32 -3.18
CA TYR A 1134 33.50 -1.81 -4.52
C TYR A 1134 32.36 -0.99 -5.16
N ASP A 1135 32.62 -0.47 -6.35
CA ASP A 1135 31.71 0.30 -7.20
C ASP A 1135 31.96 -0.01 -8.69
N THR A 1136 31.22 0.64 -9.59
CA THR A 1136 31.35 0.43 -11.04
C THR A 1136 32.75 0.71 -11.58
N GLU A 1137 33.47 1.70 -11.05
CA GLU A 1137 34.80 2.07 -11.54
C GLU A 1137 35.83 1.02 -11.14
N LEU A 1138 35.80 0.57 -9.88
CA LEU A 1138 36.64 -0.55 -9.44
C LEU A 1138 36.27 -1.85 -10.17
N ALA A 1139 34.99 -2.08 -10.45
CA ALA A 1139 34.53 -3.22 -11.24
C ALA A 1139 35.16 -3.22 -12.64
N LYS A 1140 35.13 -2.09 -13.36
CA LYS A 1140 35.73 -1.94 -14.70
C LYS A 1140 37.23 -2.23 -14.68
N LEU A 1141 37.95 -1.83 -13.63
CA LEU A 1141 39.38 -2.13 -13.47
C LEU A 1141 39.64 -3.63 -13.22
N LEU A 1142 38.88 -4.24 -12.31
CA LEU A 1142 39.09 -5.64 -11.93
C LEU A 1142 38.75 -6.59 -13.09
N VAL A 1143 37.61 -6.42 -13.75
CA VAL A 1143 37.15 -7.35 -14.81
C VAL A 1143 38.09 -7.37 -16.01
N LYS A 1144 38.78 -6.26 -16.32
CA LYS A 1144 39.78 -6.20 -17.39
C LYS A 1144 41.18 -6.65 -16.95
N GLY A 1145 41.58 -6.38 -15.72
CA GLY A 1145 42.98 -6.53 -15.30
C GLY A 1145 43.33 -7.92 -14.73
N VAL A 1146 42.38 -8.65 -14.13
CA VAL A 1146 42.66 -9.99 -13.58
C VAL A 1146 42.72 -11.05 -14.68
N ASP A 1147 43.41 -12.18 -14.45
CA ASP A 1147 43.53 -13.24 -15.44
C ASP A 1147 42.36 -14.24 -15.35
N VAL A 1148 41.91 -14.52 -14.13
CA VAL A 1148 40.79 -15.44 -13.85
C VAL A 1148 39.76 -14.76 -12.94
N TRP A 1149 38.49 -14.80 -13.35
CA TRP A 1149 37.37 -14.35 -12.53
C TRP A 1149 36.76 -15.54 -11.78
N LEU A 1150 36.87 -15.52 -10.45
CA LEU A 1150 36.44 -16.62 -9.58
C LEU A 1150 35.04 -16.38 -9.03
N ASN A 1151 34.12 -17.32 -9.25
CA ASN A 1151 32.76 -17.28 -8.71
C ASN A 1151 32.35 -18.65 -8.14
N THR A 1152 32.16 -18.75 -6.84
CA THR A 1152 31.85 -20.03 -6.16
C THR A 1152 30.51 -20.06 -5.40
N PRO A 1153 29.39 -19.54 -5.96
CA PRO A 1153 28.11 -19.57 -5.25
C PRO A 1153 27.65 -21.00 -4.95
N THR A 1154 26.85 -21.15 -3.89
CA THR A 1154 26.12 -22.40 -3.60
C THR A 1154 25.14 -22.68 -4.74
N ARG A 1155 25.15 -23.90 -5.26
CA ARG A 1155 24.22 -24.34 -6.32
C ARG A 1155 22.87 -24.74 -5.71
N PRO A 1156 21.72 -24.45 -6.32
CA PRO A 1156 21.45 -23.61 -7.49
C PRO A 1156 21.07 -22.15 -7.10
N LEU A 1157 21.79 -21.53 -6.16
CA LEU A 1157 21.42 -20.25 -5.56
C LEU A 1157 22.02 -19.04 -6.30
N GLU A 1158 22.63 -19.23 -7.48
CA GLU A 1158 23.01 -18.15 -8.38
C GLU A 1158 21.97 -18.01 -9.50
N ALA A 1159 21.14 -16.96 -9.44
CA ALA A 1159 20.16 -16.69 -10.49
C ALA A 1159 20.85 -16.46 -11.85
N SER A 1160 21.63 -15.38 -11.99
CA SER A 1160 22.49 -15.13 -13.15
C SER A 1160 23.48 -13.99 -12.88
N GLY A 1161 24.71 -14.35 -12.50
CA GLY A 1161 25.75 -13.40 -12.10
C GLY A 1161 26.45 -12.72 -13.28
N THR A 1162 26.13 -11.45 -13.55
CA THR A 1162 26.68 -10.70 -14.70
C THR A 1162 28.16 -10.34 -14.62
N SER A 1163 28.82 -10.50 -13.47
CA SER A 1163 30.24 -10.13 -13.29
C SER A 1163 31.17 -10.94 -14.19
N GLY A 1164 30.92 -12.24 -14.34
CA GLY A 1164 31.73 -13.09 -15.20
C GLY A 1164 31.56 -12.79 -16.69
N MET A 1165 30.37 -12.33 -17.13
CA MET A 1165 30.13 -11.89 -18.52
C MET A 1165 31.01 -10.67 -18.87
N LYS A 1166 31.10 -9.70 -17.94
CA LYS A 1166 31.94 -8.50 -18.09
C LYS A 1166 33.43 -8.83 -18.16
N ALA A 1167 33.84 -9.84 -17.41
CA ALA A 1167 35.22 -10.32 -17.39
C ALA A 1167 35.61 -10.93 -18.76
N VAL A 1168 34.76 -11.78 -19.33
CA VAL A 1168 35.04 -12.43 -20.62
C VAL A 1168 35.19 -11.42 -21.76
N MET A 1169 34.44 -10.31 -21.73
CA MET A 1169 34.53 -9.26 -22.76
C MET A 1169 35.94 -8.65 -22.86
N ASN A 1170 36.74 -8.79 -21.79
CA ASN A 1170 38.11 -8.27 -21.73
C ASN A 1170 39.16 -9.39 -21.70
N GLY A 1171 38.82 -10.59 -22.18
CA GLY A 1171 39.73 -11.73 -22.26
C GLY A 1171 40.09 -12.34 -20.90
N THR A 1172 39.31 -12.06 -19.85
CA THR A 1172 39.47 -12.73 -18.54
C THR A 1172 38.71 -14.06 -18.55
N LEU A 1173 39.38 -15.14 -18.15
CA LEU A 1173 38.77 -16.47 -18.11
C LEU A 1173 37.92 -16.64 -16.84
N ASN A 1174 36.82 -17.40 -16.91
CA ASN A 1174 36.03 -17.70 -15.71
C ASN A 1174 36.48 -19.00 -15.06
N PHE A 1175 36.46 -19.02 -13.73
CA PHE A 1175 36.45 -20.23 -12.93
C PHE A 1175 35.22 -20.19 -12.01
N SER A 1176 34.20 -20.99 -12.33
CA SER A 1176 32.91 -20.90 -11.64
C SER A 1176 32.22 -22.24 -11.45
N VAL A 1177 31.22 -22.29 -10.57
CA VAL A 1177 30.27 -23.41 -10.56
C VAL A 1177 29.37 -23.37 -11.79
N LEU A 1178 28.96 -24.55 -12.31
CA LEU A 1178 27.92 -24.65 -13.35
C LEU A 1178 26.54 -24.30 -12.76
N ASP A 1179 26.29 -23.01 -12.60
CA ASP A 1179 25.03 -22.42 -12.16
C ASP A 1179 24.77 -21.09 -12.90
N GLY A 1180 23.54 -20.59 -12.84
CA GLY A 1180 23.11 -19.38 -13.55
C GLY A 1180 23.52 -19.40 -15.03
N TRP A 1181 24.07 -18.29 -15.52
CA TRP A 1181 24.52 -18.18 -16.92
C TRP A 1181 25.70 -19.10 -17.27
N TRP A 1182 26.58 -19.45 -16.31
CA TRP A 1182 27.78 -20.21 -16.61
C TRP A 1182 27.43 -21.64 -17.03
N ALA A 1183 26.33 -22.20 -16.52
CA ALA A 1183 25.81 -23.48 -16.97
C ALA A 1183 25.35 -23.47 -18.44
N GLU A 1184 24.94 -22.31 -18.97
CA GLU A 1184 24.48 -22.15 -20.36
C GLU A 1184 25.63 -21.80 -21.31
N GLY A 1185 26.57 -20.97 -20.85
CA GLY A 1185 27.68 -20.47 -21.67
C GLY A 1185 28.92 -21.36 -21.67
N TYR A 1186 29.14 -22.20 -20.65
CA TYR A 1186 30.39 -22.95 -20.51
C TYR A 1186 30.66 -23.89 -21.70
N VAL A 1187 31.83 -23.72 -22.33
CA VAL A 1187 32.38 -24.67 -23.30
C VAL A 1187 33.76 -25.15 -22.84
N PRO A 1188 34.11 -26.44 -23.05
CA PRO A 1188 35.44 -26.94 -22.73
C PRO A 1188 36.54 -26.10 -23.39
N GLY A 1189 37.54 -25.68 -22.61
CA GLY A 1189 38.62 -24.82 -23.09
C GLY A 1189 38.33 -23.32 -23.07
N ALA A 1190 37.18 -22.85 -22.56
CA ALA A 1190 36.88 -21.42 -22.37
C ALA A 1190 36.98 -20.93 -20.90
N GLY A 1191 37.54 -21.76 -20.02
CA GLY A 1191 37.62 -21.54 -18.59
C GLY A 1191 37.44 -22.85 -17.82
N TRP A 1192 37.17 -22.75 -16.53
CA TRP A 1192 37.04 -23.90 -15.63
C TRP A 1192 35.68 -23.92 -14.94
N ALA A 1193 35.18 -25.13 -14.68
CA ALA A 1193 33.90 -25.31 -14.05
C ALA A 1193 33.89 -26.41 -12.99
N LEU A 1194 33.24 -26.14 -11.86
CA LEU A 1194 32.89 -27.18 -10.88
C LEU A 1194 31.57 -27.86 -11.30
N ARG A 1195 31.45 -29.18 -11.05
CA ARG A 1195 30.29 -30.01 -11.46
C ARG A 1195 28.94 -29.44 -11.03
N GLN A 1196 27.91 -29.51 -11.87
CA GLN A 1196 26.58 -28.96 -11.54
C GLN A 1196 25.92 -29.65 -10.33
N GLU A 1197 26.14 -30.95 -10.16
CA GLU A 1197 25.52 -31.76 -9.09
C GLU A 1197 26.35 -31.78 -7.82
N ASN A 1198 25.67 -31.74 -6.67
CA ASN A 1198 26.31 -31.94 -5.36
C ASN A 1198 26.61 -33.44 -5.16
N THR A 1199 27.74 -33.72 -4.52
CA THR A 1199 28.15 -35.08 -4.15
C THR A 1199 27.68 -35.46 -2.74
N TYR A 1200 27.56 -34.48 -1.85
CA TYR A 1200 27.09 -34.65 -0.47
C TYR A 1200 25.86 -33.78 -0.19
N ASP A 1201 24.94 -34.30 0.64
CA ASP A 1201 23.80 -33.52 1.16
C ASP A 1201 24.23 -32.55 2.28
N ASP A 1202 25.31 -32.86 3.02
CA ASP A 1202 25.87 -31.98 4.04
C ASP A 1202 26.69 -30.86 3.39
N THR A 1203 26.23 -29.62 3.59
CA THR A 1203 26.86 -28.43 3.02
C THR A 1203 28.33 -28.27 3.43
N LYS A 1204 28.72 -28.64 4.65
CA LYS A 1204 30.12 -28.51 5.09
C LYS A 1204 31.03 -29.48 4.36
N LEU A 1205 30.60 -30.74 4.23
CA LEU A 1205 31.35 -31.75 3.47
C LEU A 1205 31.41 -31.39 1.98
N GLN A 1206 30.33 -30.83 1.43
CA GLN A 1206 30.32 -30.33 0.06
C GLN A 1206 31.27 -29.13 -0.13
N ASP A 1207 31.33 -28.21 0.82
CA ASP A 1207 32.24 -27.06 0.79
C ASP A 1207 33.71 -27.49 0.94
N GLU A 1208 34.01 -28.49 1.77
CA GLU A 1208 35.35 -29.10 1.87
C GLU A 1208 35.77 -29.75 0.54
N LEU A 1209 34.89 -30.54 -0.07
CA LEU A 1209 35.14 -31.15 -1.39
C LEU A 1209 35.36 -30.09 -2.48
N ASP A 1210 34.46 -29.11 -2.56
CA ASP A 1210 34.56 -28.02 -3.54
C ASP A 1210 35.88 -27.26 -3.37
N ALA A 1211 36.32 -26.99 -2.13
CA ALA A 1211 37.60 -26.36 -1.85
C ALA A 1211 38.80 -27.21 -2.31
N GLU A 1212 38.82 -28.51 -2.01
CA GLU A 1212 39.90 -29.41 -2.45
C GLU A 1212 39.98 -29.53 -3.98
N ILE A 1213 38.84 -29.52 -4.66
CA ILE A 1213 38.78 -29.47 -6.14
C ILE A 1213 39.30 -28.13 -6.65
N ILE A 1214 38.89 -27.01 -6.04
CA ILE A 1214 39.37 -25.67 -6.40
C ILE A 1214 40.89 -25.59 -6.32
N TYR A 1215 41.49 -26.04 -5.21
CA TYR A 1215 42.94 -26.05 -5.06
C TYR A 1215 43.62 -26.92 -6.13
N SER A 1216 43.09 -28.12 -6.39
CA SER A 1216 43.67 -29.05 -7.37
C SER A 1216 43.61 -28.48 -8.80
N ILE A 1217 42.48 -27.88 -9.21
CA ILE A 1217 42.38 -27.23 -10.52
C ILE A 1217 43.37 -26.06 -10.64
N ILE A 1218 43.56 -25.27 -9.59
CA ILE A 1218 44.54 -24.18 -9.61
C ILE A 1218 45.97 -24.72 -9.79
N GLU A 1219 46.34 -25.76 -9.04
CA GLU A 1219 47.69 -26.34 -9.02
C GLU A 1219 48.02 -27.15 -10.29
N ASP A 1220 47.08 -27.98 -10.76
CA ASP A 1220 47.32 -28.96 -11.81
C ASP A 1220 46.97 -28.45 -13.22
N GLU A 1221 46.04 -27.49 -13.32
CA GLU A 1221 45.52 -27.02 -14.61
C GLU A 1221 45.77 -25.52 -14.84
N ILE A 1222 45.26 -24.64 -13.97
CA ILE A 1222 45.25 -23.18 -14.22
C ILE A 1222 46.67 -22.63 -14.22
N ALA A 1223 47.40 -22.82 -13.12
CA ALA A 1223 48.73 -22.23 -12.97
C ALA A 1223 49.74 -22.80 -14.00
N PRO A 1224 49.83 -24.12 -14.22
CA PRO A 1224 50.70 -24.67 -15.26
C PRO A 1224 50.37 -24.12 -16.66
N THR A 1225 49.09 -24.04 -17.03
CA THR A 1225 48.67 -23.50 -18.33
C THR A 1225 48.99 -22.01 -18.45
N PHE A 1226 48.82 -21.26 -17.37
CA PHE A 1226 49.16 -19.84 -17.33
C PHE A 1226 50.65 -19.60 -17.42
N TYR A 1227 51.55 -20.49 -17.01
CA TYR A 1227 53.01 -20.27 -17.06
C TYR A 1227 53.72 -21.04 -18.20
N ASP A 1228 53.01 -21.87 -18.96
CA ASP A 1228 53.49 -22.52 -20.18
C ASP A 1228 53.69 -21.48 -21.30
N ARG A 1229 54.94 -21.00 -21.47
CA ARG A 1229 55.33 -19.93 -22.40
C ARG A 1229 56.16 -20.50 -23.55
N ASP A 1230 55.93 -20.01 -24.77
CA ASP A 1230 56.79 -20.31 -25.91
C ASP A 1230 58.12 -19.53 -25.89
N ASN A 1231 58.96 -19.73 -26.92
CA ASN A 1231 60.28 -19.10 -27.05
C ASN A 1231 60.25 -17.56 -27.15
N ILE A 1232 59.08 -16.96 -27.39
CA ILE A 1232 58.88 -15.50 -27.44
C ILE A 1232 58.06 -14.98 -26.24
N GLY A 1233 57.82 -15.83 -25.22
CA GLY A 1233 57.19 -15.44 -23.97
C GLY A 1233 55.65 -15.39 -24.01
N ILE A 1234 54.99 -16.11 -24.92
CA ILE A 1234 53.52 -16.09 -25.06
C ILE A 1234 52.93 -17.44 -24.64
N PRO A 1235 51.88 -17.48 -23.80
CA PRO A 1235 51.13 -18.70 -23.54
C PRO A 1235 50.13 -19.01 -24.64
N GLN A 1236 50.53 -19.86 -25.60
CA GLN A 1236 49.68 -20.23 -26.72
C GLN A 1236 48.36 -20.86 -26.27
N LYS A 1237 48.40 -21.81 -25.33
CA LYS A 1237 47.19 -22.45 -24.79
C LYS A 1237 46.27 -21.46 -24.08
N TRP A 1238 46.81 -20.57 -23.25
CA TRP A 1238 46.01 -19.58 -22.54
C TRP A 1238 45.31 -18.61 -23.49
N VAL A 1239 46.02 -18.13 -24.51
CA VAL A 1239 45.43 -17.23 -25.51
C VAL A 1239 44.36 -17.94 -26.34
N GLU A 1240 44.56 -19.21 -26.66
CA GLU A 1240 43.52 -20.02 -27.29
C GLU A 1240 42.28 -20.16 -26.40
N MET A 1241 42.48 -20.35 -25.09
CA MET A 1241 41.36 -20.34 -24.14
C MET A 1241 40.64 -18.98 -24.10
N MET A 1242 41.37 -17.86 -24.17
CA MET A 1242 40.77 -16.52 -24.25
C MET A 1242 39.92 -16.37 -25.52
N LYS A 1243 40.40 -16.86 -26.66
CA LYS A 1243 39.62 -16.90 -27.91
C LYS A 1243 38.34 -17.73 -27.75
N ASN A 1244 38.45 -18.92 -27.17
CA ASN A 1244 37.31 -19.79 -26.85
C ASN A 1244 36.30 -19.14 -25.88
N ALA A 1245 36.78 -18.32 -24.95
CA ALA A 1245 35.92 -17.57 -24.03
C ALA A 1245 35.06 -16.53 -24.77
N TYR A 1246 35.55 -15.88 -25.83
CA TYR A 1246 34.69 -15.03 -26.65
C TYR A 1246 33.58 -15.80 -27.38
N PHE A 1247 33.82 -17.07 -27.76
CA PHE A 1247 32.75 -17.93 -28.29
C PHE A 1247 31.67 -18.24 -27.23
N THR A 1248 32.04 -18.33 -25.95
CA THR A 1248 31.08 -18.42 -24.82
C THR A 1248 30.16 -17.21 -24.76
N LEU A 1249 30.71 -16.00 -24.93
CA LEU A 1249 29.91 -14.77 -25.02
C LEU A 1249 28.97 -14.78 -26.22
N LEU A 1250 29.45 -15.20 -27.39
CA LEU A 1250 28.62 -15.31 -28.59
C LEU A 1250 27.42 -16.25 -28.34
N LEU A 1251 27.59 -17.38 -27.65
CA LEU A 1251 26.46 -18.28 -27.34
C LEU A 1251 25.39 -17.58 -26.49
N ILE A 1252 25.80 -16.77 -25.51
CA ILE A 1252 24.86 -16.04 -24.63
C ILE A 1252 24.23 -14.85 -25.34
N LEU A 1253 25.01 -14.11 -26.13
CA LEU A 1253 24.54 -12.94 -26.88
C LEU A 1253 23.69 -13.32 -28.11
N SER A 1254 23.89 -14.52 -28.68
CA SER A 1254 23.08 -15.07 -29.78
C SER A 1254 21.81 -15.77 -29.29
N LEU A 1255 21.81 -16.31 -28.06
CA LEU A 1255 20.61 -16.83 -27.40
C LEU A 1255 19.76 -15.71 -26.78
N ASN A 1256 20.35 -14.53 -26.51
CA ASN A 1256 19.68 -13.34 -25.99
C ASN A 1256 19.72 -12.17 -26.97
N ALA A 1257 18.94 -12.25 -28.05
CA ALA A 1257 18.29 -11.05 -28.55
C ALA A 1257 17.33 -10.57 -27.43
N CYS A 1258 17.83 -9.74 -26.51
CA CYS A 1258 17.07 -9.23 -25.35
C CYS A 1258 15.96 -8.23 -25.73
N PHE A 1259 15.69 -8.03 -27.03
CA PHE A 1259 14.65 -7.16 -27.58
C PHE A 1259 13.68 -7.93 -28.48
#